data_AF-A0A9E3GP66-F1
#
_entry.id   AF-A0A9E3GP66-F1
#
_cell.length_a   1.000
_cell.length_b   1.000
_cell.length_c   1.000
_cell.angle_alpha   90.00
_cell.angle_beta   90.00
_cell.angle_gamma   90.00
#
_symmetry.space_group_name_H-M   'P 1'
#
loop_
_entity.id
_entity.type
_entity.pdbx_description
1 polymer ?
#
loop_
_entity_poly.entity_id
_entity_poly.type
_entity_poly.pdbx_seq_one_letter_code
_entity_poly.pdbx_strand_id
1 'polypeptide(L)'
;MAVAEVPPGPQRGDGRVPPYNLEAEESLLGAMLLSKDAIVAASELGVSSEDFYKPVHGHIFDAILSLYGAGEPADPVTVGEELRRAGLLGDIGGPGLLVSLQVRTPATSSAARYARIVGEHALLRRLIAVAGEIAEMGYRVPDDVAEAVDRAEAMVFDVAQHRVSDTMAPIRDLLDHTLTRLEMLYEKADSITGVPTGYRGFDELLSGLQPSSLVIVGARPATGKCLTGDTLLVEPRTGARVTLAEVYRRGRRGDHVEVTSLGAADHGLHVRRPNAFVDDGVRPVFRVRTRLGREVRTTAAHPFLTPTGWRPLAEVAVGTPVAVPRVLPVFGNEARPRAEIVLLAYLLSDGAHTGASVRFTATSPAVIDDLAHHARQVEVEAVTERSVPGVSTCRLHPPADRSDPWHHVLGGHGLMGTSPHRRSVPEWVFRLPRRQVALFLNRLLGVDGSLWWSTRQGGTAYVSYCSRSGELVADVAHLLLRFGINARRRRRVIHRQGWSGPAHELEVTSVPELRHLATEIGMFSKDSALANLLAHIDQLDHRQRRASQAPRALAHAASPAGPGAPHRTPAGRRPAARDSTDAPCAPAPTSVLWDEVVAIDDDGPAQVYDLTVPGDHNFVAADVFVHNTAFALGMAAHAALEAHRPVLFFSLEMSHLEITQRLLASEARVDSTRMRNGRLAESDWTKISHAIGRLAEAPLYIDDNPRATVLEIRAKARRLKSRLGDLGIVVVDYLQLMTGRDRAENRQVEVSEISRGLKVLARELQTPVVALSQLSRGLELRADKRPMLADLRESGCLTADARVLRADTGAEVTMGELLLSGERDIPVWTVDRDLALVAGTMSHVFASGTKPVYRLRLGSGRRIDASANHPFLTVGGWLRLDELAIGTRVAVPRRLPAPTRRCEWAVAEVREAAREVVEATDRLPADCPVVPRAIFSLPDDALVAFLAAVWPHGDGVSHHGHRPRPHCVSASSRLIDDLQTLLLRLEVHSRVVRLGSNAAVGRARLSIEGDESSRRFGELMAGAMALAGQGAGQGVAPPSRHRLAQVAAALDDAALDRRARADVRWDPVVAIDSLGERPVYDATVAETHNFVANGIVVENSLEQDADVVVFLYRDELYHPESPDRGTAEVLVAKHRSGPTGMDRLAFLDHYTRFANMAKDI
;
A
#
# COMPACT_ATOMS: atom_id res chain seq x y z
N MET A 1 -54.57 -6.92 20.78
CA MET A 1 -54.47 -5.45 20.82
C MET A 1 -54.58 -5.02 22.27
N ALA A 2 -53.54 -4.37 22.78
CA ALA A 2 -53.57 -3.51 23.97
C ALA A 2 -52.37 -2.58 23.80
N VAL A 3 -52.63 -1.32 23.46
CA VAL A 3 -51.59 -0.30 23.33
C VAL A 3 -51.38 0.26 24.73
N ALA A 4 -50.19 0.09 25.29
CA ALA A 4 -49.83 0.75 26.54
C ALA A 4 -49.61 2.24 26.25
N GLU A 5 -50.40 3.10 26.89
CA GLU A 5 -50.23 4.55 26.78
C GLU A 5 -48.89 4.96 27.41
N VAL A 6 -48.09 5.68 26.63
CA VAL A 6 -46.87 6.33 27.12
C VAL A 6 -47.32 7.54 27.96
N PRO A 7 -46.86 7.70 29.22
CA PRO A 7 -47.26 8.84 30.04
C PRO A 7 -46.78 10.15 29.40
N PRO A 8 -47.57 11.24 29.49
CA PRO A 8 -47.18 12.52 28.92
C PRO A 8 -45.90 13.03 29.61
N GLY A 9 -44.89 13.35 28.80
CA GLY A 9 -43.64 13.94 29.28
C GLY A 9 -43.88 15.27 30.01
N PRO A 10 -42.92 15.71 30.86
CA PRO A 10 -43.09 16.88 31.71
C PRO A 10 -43.44 18.12 30.89
N GLN A 11 -44.41 18.89 31.39
CA GLN A 11 -44.95 20.08 30.74
C GLN A 11 -43.83 21.10 30.51
N ARG A 12 -43.82 21.74 29.33
CA ARG A 12 -42.89 22.84 29.01
C ARG A 12 -43.28 24.08 29.82
N GLY A 13 -42.65 24.25 30.97
CA GLY A 13 -42.67 25.49 31.76
C GLY A 13 -41.24 25.92 32.07
N ASP A 14 -40.98 27.21 31.84
CA ASP A 14 -39.72 27.95 32.06
C ASP A 14 -38.43 27.48 31.35
N GLY A 15 -37.49 28.41 31.27
CA GLY A 15 -36.27 28.30 30.48
C GLY A 15 -35.37 27.15 30.94
N ARG A 16 -34.83 26.40 29.97
CA ARG A 16 -33.82 25.36 30.23
C ARG A 16 -32.51 26.00 30.70
N VAL A 17 -32.34 26.12 32.01
CA VAL A 17 -31.06 26.56 32.60
C VAL A 17 -30.06 25.40 32.52
N PRO A 18 -28.79 25.63 32.12
CA PRO A 18 -27.76 24.60 32.13
C PRO A 18 -27.55 24.01 33.54
N PRO A 19 -27.13 22.74 33.70
CA PRO A 19 -26.91 22.14 35.02
C PRO A 19 -25.86 22.88 35.87
N TYR A 20 -26.22 23.22 37.11
CA TYR A 20 -25.35 23.88 38.09
C TYR A 20 -25.69 23.42 39.52
N ASN A 21 -24.75 23.62 40.45
CA ASN A 21 -25.01 23.46 41.89
C ASN A 21 -24.23 24.52 42.69
N LEU A 22 -24.90 25.63 42.99
CA LEU A 22 -24.28 26.77 43.67
C LEU A 22 -23.85 26.45 45.11
N GLU A 23 -24.59 25.58 45.82
CA GLU A 23 -24.25 25.19 47.19
C GLU A 23 -22.94 24.39 47.22
N ALA A 24 -22.72 23.52 46.24
CA ALA A 24 -21.47 22.77 46.08
C ALA A 24 -20.29 23.68 45.68
N GLU A 25 -20.50 24.65 44.79
CA GLU A 25 -19.48 25.65 44.44
C GLU A 25 -19.09 26.50 45.66
N GLU A 26 -20.07 27.04 46.39
CA GLU A 26 -19.84 27.87 47.57
C GLU A 26 -19.15 27.07 48.70
N SER A 27 -19.56 25.81 48.91
CA SER A 27 -18.94 24.91 49.89
C SER A 27 -17.53 24.45 49.51
N LEU A 28 -17.23 24.33 48.20
CA LEU A 28 -15.89 23.98 47.72
C LEU A 28 -14.92 25.13 47.96
N LEU A 29 -15.26 26.34 47.51
CA LEU A 29 -14.43 27.52 47.68
C LEU A 29 -14.21 27.86 49.16
N GLY A 30 -15.27 27.79 49.98
CA GLY A 30 -15.13 28.01 51.41
C GLY A 30 -14.32 26.91 52.12
N ALA A 31 -14.38 25.65 51.67
CA ALA A 31 -13.51 24.60 52.19
C ALA A 31 -12.03 24.83 51.82
N MET A 32 -11.76 25.30 50.60
CA MET A 32 -10.42 25.69 50.14
C MET A 32 -9.86 26.88 50.94
N LEU A 33 -10.70 27.88 51.27
CA LEU A 33 -10.37 29.01 52.15
C LEU A 33 -10.19 28.63 53.64
N LEU A 34 -10.43 27.37 54.02
CA LEU A 34 -10.35 26.88 55.41
C LEU A 34 -9.31 25.76 55.59
N SER A 35 -8.91 25.06 54.52
CA SER A 35 -7.94 23.96 54.60
C SER A 35 -7.13 23.80 53.32
N LYS A 36 -5.81 23.64 53.49
CA LYS A 36 -4.88 23.31 52.42
C LYS A 36 -5.22 21.97 51.73
N ASP A 37 -5.70 20.99 52.49
CA ASP A 37 -6.04 19.66 51.97
C ASP A 37 -7.26 19.71 51.02
N ALA A 38 -8.15 20.69 51.20
CA ALA A 38 -9.27 20.92 50.30
C ALA A 38 -8.82 21.48 48.94
N ILE A 39 -7.74 22.28 48.92
CA ILE A 39 -7.12 22.79 47.68
C ILE A 39 -6.47 21.62 46.91
N VAL A 40 -5.71 20.76 47.62
CA VAL A 40 -5.13 19.54 47.04
C VAL A 40 -6.21 18.65 46.44
N ALA A 41 -7.27 18.35 47.19
CA ALA A 41 -8.36 17.50 46.72
C ALA A 41 -9.12 18.06 45.50
N ALA A 42 -9.24 19.40 45.37
CA ALA A 42 -9.83 20.02 44.20
C ALA A 42 -8.90 19.93 42.96
N SER A 43 -7.60 20.14 43.17
CA SER A 43 -6.57 20.07 42.13
C SER A 43 -6.36 18.63 41.61
N GLU A 44 -6.28 17.63 42.49
CA GLU A 44 -6.17 16.21 42.12
C GLU A 44 -7.36 15.70 41.30
N LEU A 45 -8.56 16.25 41.53
CA LEU A 45 -9.76 15.93 40.76
C LEU A 45 -9.84 16.66 39.42
N GLY A 46 -8.92 17.60 39.15
CA GLY A 46 -8.81 18.31 37.88
C GLY A 46 -9.90 19.37 37.66
N VAL A 47 -10.41 19.99 38.73
CA VAL A 47 -11.38 21.10 38.64
C VAL A 47 -10.66 22.36 38.14
N SER A 48 -11.25 23.04 37.15
CA SER A 48 -10.79 24.33 36.62
C SER A 48 -11.74 25.48 36.99
N SER A 49 -11.31 26.73 36.80
CA SER A 49 -12.18 27.90 36.97
C SER A 49 -13.36 27.94 36.00
N GLU A 50 -13.25 27.29 34.84
CA GLU A 50 -14.34 27.12 33.86
C GLU A 50 -15.41 26.10 34.30
N ASP A 51 -15.11 25.23 35.27
CA ASP A 51 -16.08 24.26 35.80
C ASP A 51 -17.14 24.91 36.72
N PHE A 52 -16.92 26.16 37.15
CA PHE A 52 -17.90 26.91 37.95
C PHE A 52 -18.98 27.53 37.07
N TYR A 53 -20.25 27.49 37.51
CA TYR A 53 -21.36 28.10 36.78
C TYR A 53 -21.39 29.63 36.93
N LYS A 54 -20.92 30.17 38.07
CA LYS A 54 -20.70 31.61 38.25
C LYS A 54 -19.25 31.98 37.91
N PRO A 55 -18.98 32.90 36.96
CA PRO A 55 -17.62 33.37 36.68
C PRO A 55 -16.90 33.93 37.90
N VAL A 56 -17.64 34.61 38.80
CA VAL A 56 -17.15 35.08 40.10
C VAL A 56 -16.51 33.97 40.95
N HIS A 57 -17.08 32.77 40.93
CA HIS A 57 -16.53 31.62 41.66
C HIS A 57 -15.25 31.09 41.00
N GLY A 58 -15.18 31.07 39.67
CA GLY A 58 -13.97 30.74 38.92
C GLY A 58 -12.80 31.69 39.24
N HIS A 59 -13.04 33.01 39.28
CA HIS A 59 -11.99 33.97 39.65
C HIS A 59 -11.48 33.80 41.08
N ILE A 60 -12.36 33.44 42.04
CA ILE A 60 -11.96 33.13 43.41
C ILE A 60 -11.13 31.83 43.44
N PHE A 61 -11.49 30.83 42.65
CA PHE A 61 -10.72 29.59 42.49
C PHE A 61 -9.31 29.84 41.94
N ASP A 62 -9.18 30.62 40.87
CA ASP A 62 -7.89 31.00 40.27
C ASP A 62 -7.00 31.75 41.27
N ALA A 63 -7.55 32.68 42.04
CA ALA A 63 -6.80 33.41 43.08
C ALA A 63 -6.30 32.48 44.21
N ILE A 64 -7.11 31.49 44.61
CA ILE A 64 -6.70 30.47 45.59
C ILE A 64 -5.57 29.59 45.03
N LEU A 65 -5.68 29.13 43.77
CA LEU A 65 -4.64 28.32 43.14
C LEU A 65 -3.34 29.10 42.90
N SER A 66 -3.43 30.39 42.55
CA SER A 66 -2.28 31.28 42.38
C SER A 66 -1.48 31.41 43.69
N LEU A 67 -2.16 31.72 44.80
CA LEU A 67 -1.53 31.79 46.13
C LEU A 67 -0.94 30.44 46.55
N TYR A 68 -1.67 29.36 46.34
CA TYR A 68 -1.19 28.01 46.64
C TYR A 68 0.08 27.65 45.83
N GLY A 69 0.12 28.01 44.55
CA GLY A 69 1.28 27.82 43.66
C GLY A 69 2.49 28.69 44.05
N ALA A 70 2.25 29.89 44.58
CA ALA A 70 3.28 30.74 45.18
C ALA A 70 3.76 30.24 46.56
N GLY A 71 3.07 29.26 47.16
CA GLY A 71 3.36 28.74 48.49
C GLY A 71 2.78 29.58 49.64
N GLU A 72 1.93 30.56 49.33
CA GLU A 72 1.26 31.43 50.31
C GLU A 72 -0.04 30.77 50.84
N PRO A 73 -0.45 31.06 52.08
CA PRO A 73 -1.72 30.56 52.61
C PRO A 73 -2.89 31.25 51.92
N ALA A 74 -3.84 30.47 51.39
CA ALA A 74 -5.05 31.01 50.78
C ALA A 74 -6.18 31.17 51.82
N ASP A 75 -6.34 32.39 52.33
CA ASP A 75 -7.39 32.82 53.26
C ASP A 75 -8.17 34.03 52.70
N PRO A 76 -9.29 34.48 53.32
CA PRO A 76 -10.09 35.59 52.81
C PRO A 76 -9.36 36.94 52.72
N VAL A 77 -8.23 37.13 53.42
CA VAL A 77 -7.47 38.37 53.43
C VAL A 77 -6.46 38.37 52.28
N THR A 78 -5.69 37.30 52.15
CA THR A 78 -4.72 37.05 51.07
C THR A 78 -5.41 36.92 49.71
N VAL A 79 -6.44 36.09 49.59
CA VAL A 79 -7.27 35.97 48.37
C VAL A 79 -7.96 37.29 48.06
N GLY A 80 -8.39 38.04 49.08
CA GLY A 80 -8.96 39.37 48.93
C GLY A 80 -7.96 40.43 48.44
N GLU A 81 -6.68 40.28 48.76
CA GLU A 81 -5.59 41.15 48.26
C GLU A 81 -5.18 40.77 46.82
N GLU A 82 -5.08 39.49 46.49
CA GLU A 82 -4.81 39.08 45.10
C GLU A 82 -5.94 39.46 44.14
N LEU A 83 -7.20 39.27 44.54
CA LEU A 83 -8.35 39.75 43.76
C LEU A 83 -8.39 41.29 43.68
N ARG A 84 -7.80 42.01 44.64
CA ARG A 84 -7.63 43.48 44.58
C ARG A 84 -6.54 43.87 43.58
N ARG A 85 -5.40 43.18 43.58
CA ARG A 85 -4.29 43.38 42.63
C ARG A 85 -4.71 43.09 41.19
N ALA A 86 -5.53 42.05 40.99
CA ALA A 86 -6.14 41.72 39.70
C ALA A 86 -7.27 42.68 39.27
N GLY A 87 -7.70 43.61 40.14
CA GLY A 87 -8.82 44.54 39.87
C GLY A 87 -10.22 43.94 40.04
N LEU A 88 -10.33 42.64 40.29
CA LEU A 88 -11.59 41.87 40.32
C LEU A 88 -12.35 41.94 41.66
N LEU A 89 -11.73 42.44 42.74
CA LEU A 89 -12.35 42.48 44.08
C LEU A 89 -13.70 43.24 44.11
N GLY A 90 -13.88 44.25 43.26
CA GLY A 90 -15.15 44.97 43.13
C GLY A 90 -16.24 44.10 42.51
N ASP A 91 -15.91 43.41 41.43
CA ASP A 91 -16.85 42.62 40.62
C ASP A 91 -17.33 41.35 41.32
N ILE A 92 -16.54 40.79 42.23
CA ILE A 92 -16.95 39.66 43.09
C ILE A 92 -17.86 40.07 44.27
N GLY A 93 -18.20 41.35 44.43
CA GLY A 93 -19.01 41.83 45.56
C GLY A 93 -18.20 42.12 46.85
N GLY A 94 -16.89 42.30 46.73
CA GLY A 94 -16.01 42.71 47.83
C GLY A 94 -15.63 41.60 48.82
N PRO A 95 -14.81 41.92 49.84
CA PRO A 95 -14.26 40.93 50.77
C PRO A 95 -15.31 40.23 51.65
N GLY A 96 -16.52 40.81 51.76
CA GLY A 96 -17.63 40.18 52.47
C GLY A 96 -18.08 38.85 51.86
N LEU A 97 -17.94 38.66 50.54
CA LEU A 97 -18.27 37.38 49.90
C LEU A 97 -17.35 36.26 50.40
N LEU A 98 -16.03 36.49 50.44
CA LEU A 98 -15.03 35.48 50.86
C LEU A 98 -15.27 35.01 52.30
N VAL A 99 -15.61 35.93 53.20
CA VAL A 99 -16.01 35.59 54.59
C VAL A 99 -17.31 34.78 54.61
N SER A 100 -18.29 35.11 53.76
CA SER A 100 -19.55 34.37 53.70
C SER A 100 -19.39 32.93 53.18
N LEU A 101 -18.43 32.68 52.28
CA LEU A 101 -18.11 31.34 51.76
C LEU A 101 -17.57 30.42 52.87
N GLN A 102 -16.68 30.94 53.73
CA GLN A 102 -16.21 30.20 54.90
C GLN A 102 -17.38 29.84 55.84
N VAL A 103 -18.25 30.81 56.17
CA VAL A 103 -19.38 30.60 57.08
C VAL A 103 -20.41 29.60 56.54
N ARG A 104 -20.56 29.49 55.22
CA ARG A 104 -21.49 28.54 54.56
C ARG A 104 -20.96 27.13 54.42
N THR A 105 -19.66 26.89 54.64
CA THR A 105 -19.03 25.59 54.41
C THR A 105 -19.37 24.59 55.52
N PRO A 106 -20.07 23.47 55.25
CA PRO A 106 -20.51 22.56 56.31
C PRO A 106 -19.37 21.70 56.89
N ALA A 107 -18.43 21.26 56.06
CA ALA A 107 -17.28 20.45 56.48
C ALA A 107 -16.15 20.49 55.42
N THR A 108 -14.94 20.86 55.84
CA THR A 108 -13.74 20.89 54.97
C THR A 108 -13.35 19.51 54.43
N SER A 109 -13.56 18.46 55.24
CA SER A 109 -13.28 17.06 54.85
C SER A 109 -14.14 16.55 53.67
N SER A 110 -15.20 17.28 53.30
CA SER A 110 -16.07 16.94 52.16
C SER A 110 -15.65 17.60 50.85
N ALA A 111 -14.54 18.35 50.80
CA ALA A 111 -14.07 19.08 49.62
C ALA A 111 -14.02 18.22 48.35
N ALA A 112 -13.45 17.02 48.40
CA ALA A 112 -13.39 16.08 47.28
C ALA A 112 -14.79 15.69 46.73
N ARG A 113 -15.83 15.69 47.58
CA ARG A 113 -17.22 15.44 47.16
C ARG A 113 -17.84 16.67 46.51
N TYR A 114 -17.58 17.87 47.03
CA TYR A 114 -18.05 19.11 46.42
C TYR A 114 -17.40 19.34 45.05
N ALA A 115 -16.07 19.17 44.95
CA ALA A 115 -15.31 19.19 43.70
C ALA A 115 -15.88 18.25 42.64
N ARG A 116 -16.22 17.01 43.02
CA ARG A 116 -16.86 16.05 42.11
C ARG A 116 -18.23 16.53 41.62
N ILE A 117 -19.07 17.09 42.50
CA ILE A 117 -20.38 17.62 42.12
C ILE A 117 -20.23 18.79 41.12
N VAL A 118 -19.28 19.70 41.34
CA VAL A 118 -19.00 20.82 40.42
C VAL A 118 -18.57 20.28 39.04
N GLY A 119 -17.59 19.36 39.02
CA GLY A 119 -17.10 18.73 37.77
C GLY A 119 -18.17 17.92 37.02
N GLU A 120 -19.03 17.18 37.71
CA GLU A 120 -20.17 16.46 37.12
C GLU A 120 -21.15 17.43 36.42
N HIS A 121 -21.47 18.56 37.05
CA HIS A 121 -22.37 19.56 36.44
C HIS A 121 -21.71 20.28 35.27
N ALA A 122 -20.41 20.58 35.37
CA ALA A 122 -19.63 21.18 34.27
C ALA A 122 -19.55 20.26 33.04
N LEU A 123 -19.33 18.96 33.26
CA LEU A 123 -19.36 17.93 32.20
C LEU A 123 -20.71 17.91 31.48
N LEU A 124 -21.82 17.97 32.24
CA LEU A 124 -23.17 18.04 31.66
C LEU A 124 -23.39 19.34 30.86
N ARG A 125 -22.87 20.50 31.31
CA ARG A 125 -22.92 21.75 30.53
C ARG A 125 -22.14 21.65 29.22
N ARG A 126 -20.92 21.09 29.24
CA ARG A 126 -20.10 20.84 28.03
C ARG A 126 -20.80 19.91 27.05
N LEU A 127 -21.41 18.82 27.55
CA LEU A 127 -22.19 17.90 26.71
C LEU A 127 -23.38 18.58 26.03
N ILE A 128 -24.08 19.48 26.72
CA ILE A 128 -25.20 20.26 26.16
C ILE A 128 -24.71 21.23 25.08
N ALA A 129 -23.57 21.90 25.28
CA ALA A 129 -22.98 22.79 24.28
C ALA A 129 -22.61 22.03 22.99
N VAL A 130 -21.88 20.92 23.11
CA VAL A 130 -21.49 20.07 21.98
C VAL A 130 -22.70 19.46 21.27
N ALA A 131 -23.72 19.02 22.01
CA ALA A 131 -24.97 18.55 21.39
C ALA A 131 -25.69 19.64 20.59
N GLY A 132 -25.60 20.91 21.03
CA GLY A 132 -26.09 22.07 20.29
C GLY A 132 -25.32 22.31 18.99
N GLU A 133 -23.98 22.26 19.03
CA GLU A 133 -23.15 22.40 17.83
C GLU A 133 -23.36 21.26 16.82
N ILE A 134 -23.53 20.02 17.30
CA ILE A 134 -23.83 18.87 16.44
C ILE A 134 -25.21 19.01 15.77
N ALA A 135 -26.21 19.52 16.50
CA ALA A 135 -27.51 19.84 15.90
C ALA A 135 -27.39 20.92 14.81
N GLU A 136 -26.63 22.00 15.07
CA GLU A 136 -26.34 23.05 14.09
C GLU A 136 -25.61 22.53 12.85
N MET A 137 -24.63 21.62 13.00
CA MET A 137 -23.98 20.96 11.86
C MET A 137 -24.98 20.15 11.02
N GLY A 138 -25.89 19.42 11.67
CA GLY A 138 -26.94 18.66 10.98
C GLY A 138 -27.93 19.52 10.20
N TYR A 139 -28.24 20.72 10.68
CA TYR A 139 -29.18 21.64 10.01
C TYR A 139 -28.59 22.39 8.80
N ARG A 140 -27.25 22.51 8.68
CA ARG A 140 -26.62 23.29 7.60
C ARG A 140 -26.47 22.58 6.26
N VAL A 141 -26.79 21.28 6.19
CA VAL A 141 -26.56 20.40 5.02
C VAL A 141 -25.08 20.43 4.58
N PRO A 142 -24.20 19.66 5.23
CA PRO A 142 -22.77 19.61 4.90
C PRO A 142 -22.51 19.11 3.47
N ASP A 143 -21.47 19.64 2.82
CA ASP A 143 -20.96 19.14 1.52
C ASP A 143 -20.46 17.69 1.62
N ASP A 144 -19.98 17.28 2.79
CA ASP A 144 -19.59 15.91 3.11
C ASP A 144 -20.23 15.47 4.44
N VAL A 145 -21.11 14.46 4.36
CA VAL A 145 -21.83 13.90 5.51
C VAL A 145 -20.90 13.05 6.39
N ALA A 146 -19.87 12.42 5.83
CA ALA A 146 -18.92 11.63 6.60
C ALA A 146 -18.02 12.53 7.46
N GLU A 147 -17.52 13.65 6.91
CA GLU A 147 -16.75 14.63 7.68
C GLU A 147 -17.57 15.22 8.84
N ALA A 148 -18.87 15.48 8.63
CA ALA A 148 -19.76 15.97 9.67
C ALA A 148 -19.99 14.94 10.80
N VAL A 149 -20.08 13.64 10.47
CA VAL A 149 -20.19 12.56 11.46
C VAL A 149 -18.88 12.35 12.22
N ASP A 150 -17.73 12.30 11.53
CA ASP A 150 -16.41 12.20 12.15
C ASP A 150 -16.15 13.36 13.13
N ARG A 151 -16.53 14.58 12.73
CA ARG A 151 -16.43 15.77 13.58
C ARG A 151 -17.36 15.70 14.78
N ALA A 152 -18.59 15.21 14.61
CA ALA A 152 -19.52 14.99 15.72
C ALA A 152 -19.00 13.91 16.70
N GLU A 153 -18.44 12.80 16.20
CA GLU A 153 -17.81 11.78 17.06
C GLU A 153 -16.62 12.35 17.85
N ALA A 154 -15.74 13.13 17.19
CA ALA A 154 -14.62 13.78 17.85
C ALA A 154 -15.08 14.72 18.98
N MET A 155 -16.06 15.59 18.71
CA MET A 155 -16.56 16.56 19.69
C MET A 155 -17.23 15.87 20.89
N VAL A 156 -18.02 14.81 20.69
CA VAL A 156 -18.59 14.03 21.81
C VAL A 156 -17.49 13.33 22.61
N PHE A 157 -16.43 12.87 21.95
CA PHE A 157 -15.31 12.20 22.60
C PHE A 157 -14.45 13.18 23.42
N ASP A 158 -14.22 14.40 22.91
CA ASP A 158 -13.46 15.43 23.63
C ASP A 158 -14.15 15.83 24.94
N VAL A 159 -15.49 15.90 24.98
CA VAL A 159 -16.25 16.11 26.22
C VAL A 159 -15.96 15.04 27.27
N ALA A 160 -15.80 13.79 26.85
CA ALA A 160 -15.46 12.68 27.75
C ALA A 160 -13.98 12.66 28.19
N GLN A 161 -13.09 13.36 27.47
CA GLN A 161 -11.65 13.40 27.73
C GLN A 161 -11.14 14.64 28.48
N HIS A 162 -11.99 15.64 28.77
CA HIS A 162 -11.60 16.86 29.51
C HIS A 162 -11.31 16.61 31.01
N ARG A 163 -10.22 15.88 31.28
CA ARG A 163 -9.23 16.29 32.28
C ARG A 163 -8.14 17.01 31.52
N VAL A 164 -8.08 18.34 31.65
CA VAL A 164 -6.93 19.11 31.16
C VAL A 164 -5.75 18.73 32.06
N SER A 165 -4.97 17.75 31.63
CA SER A 165 -3.63 17.53 32.16
C SER A 165 -2.76 18.62 31.55
N ASP A 166 -2.46 19.64 32.35
CA ASP A 166 -1.56 20.71 31.95
C ASP A 166 -0.25 20.10 31.45
N THR A 167 0.17 20.48 30.25
CA THR A 167 1.32 19.85 29.59
C THR A 167 2.66 20.43 30.07
N MET A 168 2.62 21.51 30.86
CA MET A 168 3.78 22.07 31.53
C MET A 168 3.93 21.51 32.95
N ALA A 169 4.74 20.46 33.10
CA ALA A 169 5.21 19.99 34.41
C ALA A 169 6.59 20.62 34.73
N PRO A 170 6.82 21.15 35.94
CA PRO A 170 8.15 21.64 36.32
C PRO A 170 9.12 20.47 36.45
N ILE A 171 10.37 20.68 36.03
CA ILE A 171 11.36 19.59 35.89
C ILE A 171 11.59 18.79 37.19
N ARG A 172 11.44 19.41 38.37
CA ARG A 172 11.56 18.72 39.67
C ARG A 172 10.54 17.59 39.83
N ASP A 173 9.28 17.82 39.45
CA ASP A 173 8.19 16.85 39.60
C ASP A 173 8.41 15.68 38.61
N LEU A 174 8.98 15.96 37.42
CA LEU A 174 9.39 14.94 36.44
C LEU A 174 10.63 14.15 36.86
N LEU A 175 11.56 14.77 37.62
CA LEU A 175 12.75 14.10 38.15
C LEU A 175 12.38 13.05 39.19
N ASP A 176 11.43 13.33 40.09
CA ASP A 176 10.97 12.35 41.08
C ASP A 176 10.33 11.11 40.42
N HIS A 177 9.51 11.32 39.37
CA HIS A 177 8.97 10.23 38.55
C HIS A 177 10.07 9.45 37.82
N THR A 178 11.12 10.14 37.36
CA THR A 178 12.27 9.52 36.68
C THR A 178 13.13 8.71 37.63
N LEU A 179 13.38 9.21 38.85
CA LEU A 179 14.10 8.51 39.91
C LEU A 179 13.33 7.26 40.34
N THR A 180 12.03 7.36 40.62
CA THR A 180 11.17 6.21 40.93
C THR A 180 11.22 5.15 39.83
N ARG A 181 11.26 5.57 38.55
CA ARG A 181 11.40 4.65 37.41
C ARG A 181 12.79 4.00 37.33
N LEU A 182 13.86 4.73 37.66
CA LEU A 182 15.22 4.19 37.72
C LEU A 182 15.38 3.21 38.89
N GLU A 183 14.78 3.49 40.05
CA GLU A 183 14.73 2.58 41.21
C GLU A 183 14.01 1.29 40.85
N MET A 184 12.81 1.35 40.24
CA MET A 184 12.09 0.16 39.76
C MET A 184 12.87 -0.66 38.71
N LEU A 185 13.72 -0.03 37.90
CA LEU A 185 14.59 -0.72 36.95
C LEU A 185 15.79 -1.36 37.64
N TYR A 186 16.38 -0.67 38.63
CA TYR A 186 17.49 -1.17 39.45
C TYR A 186 17.06 -2.39 40.29
N GLU A 187 15.88 -2.35 40.92
CA GLU A 187 15.35 -3.46 41.72
C GLU A 187 15.01 -4.70 40.88
N LYS A 188 14.58 -4.52 39.63
CA LYS A 188 14.23 -5.65 38.74
C LYS A 188 15.45 -6.40 38.19
N ALA A 189 16.63 -5.76 38.15
CA ALA A 189 17.87 -6.32 37.60
C ALA A 189 17.76 -6.90 36.17
N ASP A 190 16.76 -6.45 35.40
CA ASP A 190 16.40 -6.99 34.09
C ASP A 190 16.83 -6.01 32.99
N SER A 191 17.48 -6.51 31.93
CA SER A 191 18.11 -5.64 30.92
C SER A 191 17.14 -5.03 29.90
N ILE A 192 15.89 -5.50 29.89
CA ILE A 192 14.85 -5.09 28.94
C ILE A 192 13.93 -4.06 29.60
N THR A 193 13.94 -2.83 29.10
CA THR A 193 13.17 -1.70 29.65
C THR A 193 11.82 -1.49 28.95
N GLY A 194 11.69 -1.98 27.72
CA GLY A 194 10.47 -1.96 26.89
C GLY A 194 9.69 -3.28 26.93
N VAL A 195 8.82 -3.50 25.95
CA VAL A 195 8.11 -4.78 25.76
C VAL A 195 9.03 -5.75 25.02
N PRO A 196 9.34 -6.94 25.58
CA PRO A 196 10.21 -7.92 24.93
C PRO A 196 9.57 -8.49 23.67
N THR A 197 10.37 -8.70 22.64
CA THR A 197 9.96 -9.29 21.35
C THR A 197 10.12 -10.81 21.33
N GLY A 198 10.96 -11.35 22.22
CA GLY A 198 11.29 -12.77 22.29
C GLY A 198 12.50 -13.17 21.45
N TYR A 199 13.06 -12.21 20.70
CA TYR A 199 14.31 -12.36 19.96
C TYR A 199 15.43 -11.69 20.77
N ARG A 200 16.32 -12.47 21.38
CA ARG A 200 17.21 -12.00 22.46
C ARG A 200 18.24 -10.97 21.99
N GLY A 201 18.94 -11.20 20.88
CA GLY A 201 19.92 -10.22 20.37
C GLY A 201 19.24 -8.93 19.91
N PHE A 202 18.06 -9.04 19.31
CA PHE A 202 17.21 -7.90 18.96
C PHE A 202 16.67 -7.14 20.19
N ASP A 203 16.26 -7.84 21.26
CA ASP A 203 15.86 -7.26 22.54
C ASP A 203 17.05 -6.61 23.27
N GLU A 204 18.26 -7.18 23.16
CA GLU A 204 19.51 -6.58 23.66
C GLU A 204 19.87 -5.30 22.88
N LEU A 205 19.64 -5.24 21.55
CA LEU A 205 19.88 -4.07 20.71
C LEU A 205 18.87 -2.92 20.93
N LEU A 206 17.61 -3.23 21.23
CA LEU A 206 16.54 -2.25 21.43
C LEU A 206 16.23 -1.93 22.90
N SER A 207 16.76 -2.72 23.84
CA SER A 207 16.26 -2.81 25.23
C SER A 207 14.75 -3.15 25.28
N GLY A 208 14.25 -3.91 24.30
CA GLY A 208 12.82 -4.15 24.04
C GLY A 208 12.10 -2.98 23.35
N LEU A 209 10.86 -3.20 22.91
CA LEU A 209 10.05 -2.20 22.21
C LEU A 209 9.62 -1.09 23.17
N GLN A 210 10.14 0.13 22.96
CA GLN A 210 9.91 1.24 23.89
C GLN A 210 8.48 1.82 23.77
N PRO A 211 7.86 2.23 24.91
CA PRO A 211 6.65 3.04 24.92
C PRO A 211 6.73 4.26 23.98
N SER A 212 5.61 4.65 23.39
CA SER A 212 5.49 5.81 22.50
C SER A 212 6.32 5.76 21.19
N SER A 213 6.87 4.59 20.83
CA SER A 213 7.66 4.40 19.60
C SER A 213 6.83 3.90 18.41
N LEU A 214 7.19 4.35 17.20
CA LEU A 214 6.79 3.77 15.93
C LEU A 214 7.98 2.98 15.37
N VAL A 215 7.78 1.68 15.19
CA VAL A 215 8.76 0.73 14.68
C VAL A 215 8.30 0.24 13.31
N ILE A 216 9.06 0.55 12.26
CA ILE A 216 8.78 0.08 10.91
C ILE A 216 9.62 -1.16 10.62
N VAL A 217 8.98 -2.26 10.21
CA VAL A 217 9.65 -3.49 9.79
C VAL A 217 9.52 -3.66 8.28
N GLY A 218 10.62 -3.46 7.55
CA GLY A 218 10.69 -3.60 6.11
C GLY A 218 11.12 -5.00 5.65
N ALA A 219 10.35 -5.61 4.75
CA ALA A 219 10.73 -6.85 4.07
C ALA A 219 10.37 -6.83 2.57
N ARG A 220 11.06 -7.62 1.75
CA ARG A 220 10.64 -7.86 0.35
C ARG A 220 9.43 -8.82 0.32
N PRO A 221 8.48 -8.67 -0.63
CA PRO A 221 7.48 -9.68 -0.91
C PRO A 221 8.13 -11.00 -1.31
N ALA A 222 7.34 -12.07 -1.23
CA ALA A 222 7.67 -13.31 -1.92
C ALA A 222 9.03 -13.92 -1.54
N THR A 223 9.26 -14.04 -0.23
CA THR A 223 10.22 -15.03 0.31
C THR A 223 9.73 -16.48 0.08
N GLY A 224 9.17 -16.80 -1.10
CA GLY A 224 8.48 -18.06 -1.39
C GLY A 224 7.47 -18.15 -2.57
N LYS A 225 7.52 -17.35 -3.66
CA LYS A 225 6.52 -17.44 -4.78
C LYS A 225 7.00 -18.16 -6.06
N CYS A 226 8.05 -18.99 -6.01
CA CYS A 226 8.73 -19.47 -7.22
C CYS A 226 8.00 -20.63 -7.95
N LEU A 227 7.80 -20.49 -9.28
CA LEU A 227 7.20 -21.48 -10.21
C LEU A 227 8.22 -21.95 -11.27
N THR A 228 8.12 -23.16 -11.81
CA THR A 228 9.11 -23.63 -12.80
C THR A 228 9.01 -22.91 -14.15
N GLY A 229 10.15 -22.76 -14.84
CA GLY A 229 10.21 -22.04 -16.13
C GLY A 229 9.38 -22.63 -17.28
N ASP A 230 9.02 -23.91 -17.22
CA ASP A 230 8.12 -24.59 -18.17
C ASP A 230 6.63 -24.38 -17.86
N THR A 231 6.29 -23.75 -16.73
CA THR A 231 4.91 -23.39 -16.38
C THR A 231 4.28 -22.52 -17.47
N LEU A 232 3.10 -22.90 -17.97
CA LEU A 232 2.42 -22.18 -19.05
C LEU A 232 1.46 -21.11 -18.52
N LEU A 233 1.57 -19.92 -19.09
CA LEU A 233 0.65 -18.80 -18.92
C LEU A 233 -0.12 -18.57 -20.22
N VAL A 234 -1.28 -17.89 -20.14
CA VAL A 234 -2.01 -17.41 -21.32
C VAL A 234 -1.78 -15.91 -21.47
N GLU A 235 -1.30 -15.48 -22.63
CA GLU A 235 -1.11 -14.06 -22.94
C GLU A 235 -2.46 -13.42 -23.31
N PRO A 236 -2.97 -12.43 -22.56
CA PRO A 236 -4.32 -11.89 -22.74
C PRO A 236 -4.60 -11.27 -24.12
N ARG A 237 -3.57 -10.74 -24.80
CA ARG A 237 -3.73 -10.06 -26.10
C ARG A 237 -3.84 -11.00 -27.29
N THR A 238 -3.08 -12.10 -27.26
CA THR A 238 -2.92 -13.01 -28.40
C THR A 238 -3.64 -14.34 -28.19
N GLY A 239 -4.00 -14.68 -26.95
CA GLY A 239 -4.47 -16.01 -26.57
C GLY A 239 -3.39 -17.09 -26.63
N ALA A 240 -2.13 -16.76 -26.98
CA ALA A 240 -1.02 -17.70 -27.03
C ALA A 240 -0.73 -18.29 -25.65
N ARG A 241 -0.23 -19.52 -25.62
CA ARG A 241 0.31 -20.15 -24.40
C ARG A 241 1.81 -19.97 -24.40
N VAL A 242 2.31 -19.26 -23.39
CA VAL A 242 3.71 -18.83 -23.31
C VAL A 242 4.30 -19.40 -22.02
N THR A 243 5.53 -19.94 -22.08
CA THR A 243 6.18 -20.46 -20.87
C THR A 243 6.64 -19.32 -19.97
N LEU A 244 6.69 -19.57 -18.67
CA LEU A 244 7.14 -18.60 -17.67
C LEU A 244 8.56 -18.10 -17.94
N ALA A 245 9.46 -18.99 -18.37
CA ALA A 245 10.81 -18.62 -18.80
C ALA A 245 10.82 -17.71 -20.05
N GLU A 246 9.89 -17.89 -20.99
CA GLU A 246 9.79 -17.02 -22.17
C GLU A 246 9.16 -15.66 -21.82
N VAL A 247 8.12 -15.66 -20.99
CA VAL A 247 7.53 -14.47 -20.36
C VAL A 247 8.60 -13.66 -19.63
N TYR A 248 9.46 -14.33 -18.85
CA TYR A 248 10.62 -13.74 -18.19
C TYR A 248 11.62 -13.14 -19.20
N ARG A 249 12.03 -13.88 -20.24
CA ARG A 249 13.00 -13.40 -21.25
C ARG A 249 12.50 -12.16 -21.99
N ARG A 250 11.22 -12.14 -22.37
CA ARG A 250 10.55 -10.99 -23.02
C ARG A 250 10.46 -9.81 -22.08
N GLY A 251 9.97 -10.03 -20.87
CA GLY A 251 9.90 -9.01 -19.82
C GLY A 251 11.25 -8.35 -19.52
N ARG A 252 12.33 -9.13 -19.48
CA ARG A 252 13.70 -8.61 -19.28
C ARG A 252 14.27 -7.82 -20.46
N ARG A 253 13.74 -8.00 -21.68
CA ARG A 253 14.07 -7.19 -22.87
C ARG A 253 13.28 -5.89 -22.96
N GLY A 254 12.32 -5.68 -22.07
CA GLY A 254 11.40 -4.53 -22.10
C GLY A 254 10.15 -4.74 -22.96
N ASP A 255 9.93 -5.96 -23.47
CA ASP A 255 8.78 -6.28 -24.32
C ASP A 255 7.46 -6.08 -23.58
N HIS A 256 6.38 -5.85 -24.34
CA HIS A 256 5.05 -5.71 -23.76
C HIS A 256 4.44 -7.07 -23.41
N VAL A 257 4.43 -7.40 -22.11
CA VAL A 257 3.84 -8.63 -21.58
C VAL A 257 2.65 -8.33 -20.68
N GLU A 258 1.59 -9.14 -20.77
CA GLU A 258 0.42 -9.10 -19.89
C GLU A 258 0.10 -10.51 -19.37
N VAL A 259 -0.52 -10.59 -18.19
CA VAL A 259 -1.01 -11.82 -17.56
C VAL A 259 -2.42 -11.61 -17.00
N THR A 260 -3.12 -12.69 -16.70
CA THR A 260 -4.39 -12.65 -15.96
C THR A 260 -4.13 -12.82 -14.47
N SER A 261 -4.80 -12.03 -13.62
CA SER A 261 -4.78 -12.08 -12.14
C SER A 261 -6.19 -12.23 -11.58
N LEU A 262 -6.30 -12.59 -10.30
CA LEU A 262 -7.56 -12.59 -9.54
C LEU A 262 -7.64 -11.31 -8.69
N GLY A 263 -8.72 -10.55 -8.83
CA GLY A 263 -8.98 -9.37 -8.00
C GLY A 263 -9.30 -9.77 -6.56
N ALA A 264 -8.65 -9.11 -5.60
CA ALA A 264 -8.79 -9.43 -4.18
C ALA A 264 -10.20 -9.11 -3.63
N ALA A 265 -10.88 -8.10 -4.18
CA ALA A 265 -12.17 -7.60 -3.68
C ALA A 265 -13.40 -8.20 -4.39
N ASP A 266 -13.26 -8.65 -5.64
CA ASP A 266 -14.38 -9.12 -6.48
C ASP A 266 -14.27 -10.62 -6.86
N HIS A 267 -13.12 -11.25 -6.60
CA HIS A 267 -12.75 -12.54 -7.16
C HIS A 267 -12.99 -12.62 -8.69
N GLY A 268 -12.78 -11.49 -9.39
CA GLY A 268 -12.87 -11.35 -10.84
C GLY A 268 -11.52 -11.62 -11.51
N LEU A 269 -11.53 -12.01 -12.78
CA LEU A 269 -10.30 -12.14 -13.57
C LEU A 269 -9.96 -10.82 -14.24
N HIS A 270 -8.80 -10.26 -13.90
CA HIS A 270 -8.31 -8.99 -14.43
C HIS A 270 -7.09 -9.20 -15.34
N VAL A 271 -6.94 -8.35 -16.35
CA VAL A 271 -5.70 -8.28 -17.14
C VAL A 271 -4.77 -7.27 -16.49
N ARG A 272 -3.53 -7.68 -16.22
CA ARG A 272 -2.49 -6.84 -15.62
C ARG A 272 -1.16 -7.04 -16.34
N ARG A 273 -0.34 -5.98 -16.34
CA ARG A 273 1.05 -6.04 -16.77
C ARG A 273 1.94 -6.42 -15.58
N PRO A 274 2.69 -7.54 -15.62
CA PRO A 274 3.74 -7.77 -14.62
C PRO A 274 4.76 -6.64 -14.69
N ASN A 275 5.18 -6.15 -13.52
CA ASN A 275 6.17 -5.07 -13.41
C ASN A 275 7.51 -5.53 -12.82
N ALA A 276 7.68 -6.84 -12.58
CA ALA A 276 8.99 -7.49 -12.46
C ALA A 276 8.92 -8.94 -12.93
N PHE A 277 10.07 -9.43 -13.38
CA PHE A 277 10.31 -10.79 -13.85
C PHE A 277 11.58 -11.27 -13.14
N VAL A 278 11.44 -12.23 -12.23
CA VAL A 278 12.50 -12.72 -11.34
C VAL A 278 12.91 -14.13 -11.77
N ASP A 279 14.20 -14.43 -11.68
CA ASP A 279 14.75 -15.79 -11.81
C ASP A 279 15.28 -16.17 -10.44
N ASP A 280 14.64 -17.16 -9.81
CA ASP A 280 14.88 -17.59 -8.43
C ASP A 280 15.88 -18.77 -8.35
N GLY A 281 16.52 -19.10 -9.49
CA GLY A 281 17.52 -20.14 -9.62
C GLY A 281 16.94 -21.56 -9.59
N VAL A 282 17.80 -22.53 -9.30
CA VAL A 282 17.37 -23.93 -9.15
C VAL A 282 16.87 -24.17 -7.73
N ARG A 283 15.59 -24.55 -7.58
CA ARG A 283 14.96 -24.89 -6.29
C ARG A 283 14.34 -26.30 -6.35
N PRO A 284 14.17 -27.00 -5.22
CA PRO A 284 13.34 -28.21 -5.16
C PRO A 284 11.89 -27.86 -5.51
N VAL A 285 11.29 -28.61 -6.45
CA VAL A 285 9.92 -28.40 -6.89
C VAL A 285 9.07 -29.65 -6.76
N PHE A 286 7.78 -29.41 -6.56
CA PHE A 286 6.75 -30.41 -6.34
C PHE A 286 5.69 -30.26 -7.43
N ARG A 287 5.24 -31.41 -7.96
CA ARG A 287 4.25 -31.51 -9.02
C ARG A 287 2.87 -31.75 -8.42
N VAL A 288 2.04 -30.72 -8.45
CA VAL A 288 0.69 -30.70 -7.89
C VAL A 288 -0.32 -31.06 -8.97
N ARG A 289 -1.19 -32.05 -8.72
CA ARG A 289 -2.31 -32.39 -9.61
C ARG A 289 -3.65 -32.19 -8.93
N THR A 290 -4.63 -31.65 -9.65
CA THR A 290 -6.01 -31.47 -9.17
C THR A 290 -6.96 -32.58 -9.69
N ARG A 291 -8.19 -32.64 -9.19
CA ARG A 291 -9.19 -33.68 -9.50
C ARG A 291 -9.80 -33.55 -10.89
N LEU A 292 -9.84 -32.34 -11.45
CA LEU A 292 -10.02 -32.09 -12.89
C LEU A 292 -8.78 -32.47 -13.70
N GLY A 293 -7.64 -32.74 -13.05
CA GLY A 293 -6.38 -33.09 -13.68
C GLY A 293 -5.62 -31.88 -14.22
N ARG A 294 -5.75 -30.70 -13.61
CA ARG A 294 -4.79 -29.61 -13.82
C ARG A 294 -3.47 -29.98 -13.14
N GLU A 295 -2.34 -29.50 -13.66
CA GLU A 295 -1.02 -29.82 -13.12
C GLU A 295 -0.11 -28.60 -13.14
N VAL A 296 0.53 -28.30 -12.01
CA VAL A 296 1.50 -27.20 -11.85
C VAL A 296 2.74 -27.71 -11.10
N ARG A 297 3.92 -27.22 -11.47
CA ARG A 297 5.20 -27.56 -10.83
C ARG A 297 5.71 -26.33 -10.09
N THR A 298 5.91 -26.44 -8.78
CA THR A 298 6.16 -25.26 -7.96
C THR A 298 6.91 -25.58 -6.66
N THR A 299 7.49 -24.56 -6.02
CA THR A 299 8.23 -24.74 -4.76
C THR A 299 7.31 -25.05 -3.57
N ALA A 300 7.84 -25.70 -2.53
CA ALA A 300 7.08 -25.99 -1.30
C ALA A 300 6.48 -24.73 -0.63
N ALA A 301 7.18 -23.59 -0.72
CA ALA A 301 6.69 -22.32 -0.20
C ALA A 301 5.53 -21.73 -1.01
N HIS A 302 5.34 -22.16 -2.27
CA HIS A 302 4.42 -21.51 -3.20
C HIS A 302 2.96 -21.66 -2.76
N PRO A 303 2.27 -20.56 -2.46
CA PRO A 303 0.91 -20.58 -1.94
C PRO A 303 -0.17 -20.81 -3.00
N PHE A 304 -1.24 -21.49 -2.59
CA PHE A 304 -2.47 -21.77 -3.34
C PHE A 304 -3.65 -21.16 -2.60
N LEU A 305 -4.60 -20.52 -3.29
CA LEU A 305 -5.86 -20.10 -2.67
C LEU A 305 -6.72 -21.35 -2.39
N THR A 306 -7.29 -21.44 -1.19
CA THR A 306 -8.23 -22.49 -0.75
C THR A 306 -9.51 -21.84 -0.21
N PRO A 307 -10.61 -22.57 0.05
CA PRO A 307 -11.83 -22.00 0.60
C PRO A 307 -11.66 -21.29 1.95
N THR A 308 -10.52 -21.52 2.62
CA THR A 308 -10.12 -20.92 3.91
C THR A 308 -8.96 -19.92 3.75
N GLY A 309 -8.71 -19.40 2.56
CA GLY A 309 -7.62 -18.43 2.29
C GLY A 309 -6.34 -19.04 1.69
N TRP A 310 -5.23 -18.31 1.77
CA TRP A 310 -3.99 -18.59 1.03
C TRP A 310 -3.04 -19.53 1.81
N ARG A 311 -2.59 -20.61 1.16
CA ARG A 311 -1.81 -21.69 1.80
C ARG A 311 -0.61 -22.15 0.94
N PRO A 312 0.65 -21.95 1.36
CA PRO A 312 1.84 -22.64 0.83
C PRO A 312 1.61 -24.12 0.47
N LEU A 313 2.23 -24.60 -0.61
CA LEU A 313 2.08 -25.96 -1.10
C LEU A 313 2.47 -27.01 -0.05
N ALA A 314 3.54 -26.76 0.71
CA ALA A 314 3.94 -27.56 1.85
C ALA A 314 2.73 -27.88 2.74
N GLU A 315 1.88 -26.87 2.96
CA GLU A 315 0.73 -26.93 3.83
C GLU A 315 -0.50 -27.59 3.18
N VAL A 316 -0.58 -27.71 1.85
CA VAL A 316 -1.74 -28.25 1.11
C VAL A 316 -1.67 -29.79 1.06
N ALA A 317 -2.68 -30.49 1.58
CA ALA A 317 -2.76 -31.95 1.42
C ALA A 317 -3.52 -32.37 0.15
N VAL A 318 -3.18 -33.55 -0.36
CA VAL A 318 -4.08 -34.36 -1.19
C VAL A 318 -5.43 -34.52 -0.46
N GLY A 319 -6.52 -34.13 -1.12
CA GLY A 319 -7.87 -33.96 -0.59
C GLY A 319 -8.30 -32.50 -0.38
N THR A 320 -7.38 -31.52 -0.45
CA THR A 320 -7.69 -30.10 -0.22
C THR A 320 -8.23 -29.43 -1.48
N PRO A 321 -9.39 -28.74 -1.44
CA PRO A 321 -9.81 -27.87 -2.54
C PRO A 321 -8.92 -26.63 -2.67
N VAL A 322 -8.42 -26.38 -3.88
CA VAL A 322 -7.70 -25.17 -4.31
C VAL A 322 -8.52 -24.41 -5.35
N ALA A 323 -8.36 -23.09 -5.40
CA ALA A 323 -8.99 -22.22 -6.38
C ALA A 323 -8.33 -22.40 -7.74
N VAL A 324 -9.15 -22.68 -8.74
CA VAL A 324 -8.74 -22.75 -10.14
C VAL A 324 -9.73 -21.92 -10.97
N PRO A 325 -9.34 -21.26 -12.08
CA PRO A 325 -10.28 -20.52 -12.92
C PRO A 325 -11.45 -21.40 -13.37
N ARG A 326 -12.69 -20.93 -13.17
CA ARG A 326 -13.93 -21.56 -13.67
C ARG A 326 -14.08 -21.37 -15.17
N VAL A 327 -13.60 -20.25 -15.68
CA VAL A 327 -13.56 -19.85 -17.09
C VAL A 327 -12.31 -18.99 -17.28
N LEU A 328 -11.63 -19.12 -18.42
CA LEU A 328 -10.51 -18.25 -18.79
C LEU A 328 -10.76 -17.71 -20.20
N PRO A 329 -11.59 -16.67 -20.38
CA PRO A 329 -12.23 -16.34 -21.66
C PRO A 329 -11.29 -15.59 -22.64
N VAL A 330 -10.03 -15.99 -22.72
CA VAL A 330 -9.00 -15.39 -23.57
C VAL A 330 -8.94 -16.12 -24.91
N PHE A 331 -9.18 -15.39 -26.00
CA PHE A 331 -9.11 -15.88 -27.38
C PHE A 331 -8.27 -14.93 -28.21
N GLY A 332 -7.54 -15.47 -29.19
CA GLY A 332 -6.75 -14.64 -30.10
C GLY A 332 -7.56 -14.08 -31.27
N ASN A 333 -6.85 -13.40 -32.16
CA ASN A 333 -7.40 -12.71 -33.33
C ASN A 333 -6.82 -13.23 -34.67
N GLU A 334 -5.93 -14.23 -34.64
CA GLU A 334 -5.27 -14.79 -35.83
C GLU A 334 -6.23 -15.74 -36.58
N ALA A 335 -7.15 -15.20 -37.38
CA ALA A 335 -8.08 -16.00 -38.15
C ALA A 335 -7.38 -16.83 -39.23
N ARG A 336 -7.70 -18.14 -39.32
CA ARG A 336 -7.17 -19.07 -40.32
C ARG A 336 -8.24 -19.52 -41.33
N PRO A 337 -7.86 -19.98 -42.54
CA PRO A 337 -8.77 -20.64 -43.46
C PRO A 337 -9.52 -21.81 -42.80
N ARG A 338 -10.82 -21.94 -43.10
CA ARG A 338 -11.69 -22.96 -42.49
C ARG A 338 -11.15 -24.38 -42.73
N ALA A 339 -10.61 -24.63 -43.93
CA ALA A 339 -10.10 -25.93 -44.32
C ALA A 339 -8.92 -26.40 -43.47
N GLU A 340 -7.94 -25.54 -43.21
CA GLU A 340 -6.76 -25.85 -42.36
C GLU A 340 -7.18 -26.31 -40.95
N ILE A 341 -8.13 -25.60 -40.34
CA ILE A 341 -8.64 -25.89 -38.98
C ILE A 341 -9.34 -27.25 -38.94
N VAL A 342 -10.20 -27.53 -39.94
CA VAL A 342 -10.96 -28.78 -40.03
C VAL A 342 -10.04 -29.96 -40.31
N LEU A 343 -9.08 -29.81 -41.22
CA LEU A 343 -8.09 -30.85 -41.54
C LEU A 343 -7.20 -31.16 -40.35
N LEU A 344 -6.70 -30.14 -39.64
CA LEU A 344 -5.91 -30.35 -38.42
C LEU A 344 -6.69 -31.18 -37.38
N ALA A 345 -7.96 -30.85 -37.14
CA ALA A 345 -8.80 -31.57 -36.19
C ALA A 345 -8.97 -33.07 -36.54
N TYR A 346 -9.05 -33.40 -37.83
CA TYR A 346 -9.11 -34.80 -38.30
C TYR A 346 -7.74 -35.49 -38.28
N LEU A 347 -6.65 -34.79 -38.58
CA LEU A 347 -5.29 -35.33 -38.55
C LEU A 347 -4.76 -35.59 -37.12
N LEU A 348 -5.35 -34.92 -36.12
CA LEU A 348 -5.06 -35.19 -34.71
C LEU A 348 -5.81 -36.40 -34.14
N SER A 349 -6.98 -36.76 -34.68
CA SER A 349 -7.84 -37.82 -34.15
C SER A 349 -7.41 -39.24 -34.56
N ASP A 350 -7.18 -39.52 -35.85
CA ASP A 350 -6.82 -40.89 -36.29
C ASP A 350 -5.30 -41.18 -36.23
N GLY A 351 -4.96 -42.47 -36.04
CA GLY A 351 -3.70 -42.93 -35.45
C GLY A 351 -2.60 -43.42 -36.41
N ALA A 352 -2.77 -43.35 -37.73
CA ALA A 352 -1.93 -44.05 -38.71
C ALA A 352 -1.09 -43.14 -39.65
N HIS A 353 -0.14 -42.39 -39.09
CA HIS A 353 0.76 -41.48 -39.83
C HIS A 353 2.05 -42.19 -40.27
N THR A 354 1.93 -43.28 -41.03
CA THR A 354 3.07 -44.15 -41.42
C THR A 354 3.30 -44.18 -42.93
N GLY A 355 3.51 -43.02 -43.52
CA GLY A 355 3.83 -42.84 -44.95
C GLY A 355 3.65 -41.40 -45.41
N ALA A 356 3.94 -41.13 -46.69
CA ALA A 356 3.71 -39.81 -47.29
C ALA A 356 2.21 -39.48 -47.45
N SER A 357 1.36 -40.51 -47.61
CA SER A 357 -0.10 -40.39 -47.63
C SER A 357 -0.71 -40.77 -46.27
N VAL A 358 -1.73 -40.02 -45.85
CA VAL A 358 -2.44 -40.27 -44.59
C VAL A 358 -3.68 -41.10 -44.87
N ARG A 359 -3.87 -42.20 -44.13
CA ARG A 359 -5.14 -42.96 -44.14
C ARG A 359 -5.96 -42.54 -42.93
N PHE A 360 -7.23 -42.19 -43.18
CA PHE A 360 -8.20 -41.82 -42.17
C PHE A 360 -9.47 -42.68 -42.32
N THR A 361 -9.96 -43.24 -41.22
CA THR A 361 -11.09 -44.17 -41.21
C THR A 361 -12.17 -43.74 -40.23
N ALA A 362 -13.42 -43.63 -40.69
CA ALA A 362 -14.56 -43.22 -39.86
C ALA A 362 -15.83 -44.05 -40.11
N THR A 363 -16.65 -44.18 -39.06
CA THR A 363 -17.95 -44.87 -39.12
C THR A 363 -19.07 -44.03 -39.73
N SER A 364 -18.90 -42.70 -39.76
CA SER A 364 -19.87 -41.76 -40.34
C SER A 364 -19.40 -41.28 -41.71
N PRO A 365 -20.15 -41.53 -42.80
CA PRO A 365 -19.82 -41.02 -44.13
C PRO A 365 -19.66 -39.49 -44.17
N ALA A 366 -20.48 -38.75 -43.42
CA ALA A 366 -20.43 -37.29 -43.36
C ALA A 366 -19.08 -36.74 -42.85
N VAL A 367 -18.34 -37.50 -42.02
CA VAL A 367 -16.98 -37.14 -41.58
C VAL A 367 -15.99 -37.29 -42.73
N ILE A 368 -16.13 -38.34 -43.54
CA ILE A 368 -15.28 -38.57 -44.72
C ILE A 368 -15.56 -37.52 -45.80
N ASP A 369 -16.82 -37.16 -46.02
CA ASP A 369 -17.22 -36.14 -46.99
C ASP A 369 -16.74 -34.74 -46.58
N ASP A 370 -16.88 -34.37 -45.29
CA ASP A 370 -16.37 -33.11 -44.73
C ASP A 370 -14.83 -33.06 -44.80
N LEU A 371 -14.14 -34.17 -44.49
CA LEU A 371 -12.69 -34.28 -44.66
C LEU A 371 -12.25 -34.09 -46.12
N ALA A 372 -12.84 -34.84 -47.05
CA ALA A 372 -12.47 -34.81 -48.46
C ALA A 372 -12.83 -33.46 -49.12
N HIS A 373 -13.90 -32.80 -48.68
CA HIS A 373 -14.26 -31.44 -49.12
C HIS A 373 -13.19 -30.42 -48.74
N HIS A 374 -12.76 -30.39 -47.47
CA HIS A 374 -11.76 -29.43 -47.01
C HIS A 374 -10.34 -29.78 -47.50
N ALA A 375 -9.99 -31.06 -47.67
CA ALA A 375 -8.71 -31.48 -48.27
C ALA A 375 -8.49 -30.89 -49.67
N ARG A 376 -9.52 -30.96 -50.53
CA ARG A 376 -9.48 -30.37 -51.88
C ARG A 376 -9.33 -28.85 -51.89
N GLN A 377 -9.72 -28.15 -50.83
CA GLN A 377 -9.57 -26.69 -50.70
C GLN A 377 -8.12 -26.25 -50.40
N VAL A 378 -7.24 -27.18 -50.00
CA VAL A 378 -5.82 -26.92 -49.71
C VAL A 378 -4.88 -27.73 -50.61
N GLU A 379 -5.35 -28.06 -51.83
CA GLU A 379 -4.59 -28.78 -52.86
C GLU A 379 -4.14 -30.21 -52.46
N VAL A 380 -4.80 -30.83 -51.46
CA VAL A 380 -4.58 -32.23 -51.08
C VAL A 380 -5.59 -33.13 -51.80
N GLU A 381 -5.09 -34.11 -52.54
CA GLU A 381 -5.92 -35.11 -53.21
C GLU A 381 -6.52 -36.08 -52.17
N ALA A 382 -7.83 -36.27 -52.22
CA ALA A 382 -8.57 -37.11 -51.27
C ALA A 382 -9.30 -38.23 -52.02
N VAL A 383 -8.77 -39.45 -51.89
CA VAL A 383 -9.30 -40.67 -52.53
C VAL A 383 -10.12 -41.45 -51.50
N THR A 384 -11.45 -41.45 -51.67
CA THR A 384 -12.37 -42.22 -50.84
C THR A 384 -12.44 -43.67 -51.32
N GLU A 385 -11.98 -44.61 -50.50
CA GLU A 385 -12.07 -46.04 -50.77
C GLU A 385 -13.36 -46.61 -50.14
N ARG A 386 -14.21 -47.27 -50.94
CA ARG A 386 -15.35 -48.01 -50.40
C ARG A 386 -14.84 -49.16 -49.53
N SER A 387 -15.13 -49.06 -48.24
CA SER A 387 -14.71 -50.02 -47.21
C SER A 387 -15.92 -50.83 -46.70
N VAL A 388 -15.60 -51.87 -45.93
CA VAL A 388 -16.47 -52.90 -45.33
C VAL A 388 -17.75 -52.31 -44.72
N PRO A 389 -18.91 -53.00 -44.77
CA PRO A 389 -20.19 -52.47 -44.25
C PRO A 389 -20.09 -51.81 -42.87
N GLY A 390 -20.38 -50.51 -42.81
CA GLY A 390 -20.36 -49.69 -41.58
C GLY A 390 -19.09 -48.87 -41.33
N VAL A 391 -18.07 -48.95 -42.19
CA VAL A 391 -16.82 -48.19 -42.04
C VAL A 391 -16.36 -47.64 -43.39
N SER A 392 -16.11 -46.34 -43.48
CA SER A 392 -15.58 -45.65 -44.68
C SER A 392 -14.12 -45.23 -44.47
N THR A 393 -13.30 -45.31 -45.51
CA THR A 393 -11.86 -44.94 -45.45
C THR A 393 -11.52 -43.93 -46.54
N CYS A 394 -10.73 -42.93 -46.18
CA CYS A 394 -10.20 -41.92 -47.09
C CYS A 394 -8.66 -41.95 -47.04
N ARG A 395 -8.02 -41.82 -48.19
CA ARG A 395 -6.56 -41.58 -48.28
C ARG A 395 -6.31 -40.17 -48.77
N LEU A 396 -5.49 -39.45 -48.02
CA LEU A 396 -5.02 -38.12 -48.37
C LEU A 396 -3.63 -38.22 -48.99
N HIS A 397 -3.53 -37.82 -50.25
CA HIS A 397 -2.31 -37.77 -51.03
C HIS A 397 -1.90 -36.29 -51.17
N PRO A 398 -0.77 -35.87 -50.60
CA PRO A 398 -0.33 -34.50 -50.72
C PRO A 398 0.41 -34.28 -52.07
N PRO A 399 0.55 -33.03 -52.54
CA PRO A 399 1.11 -32.75 -53.87
C PRO A 399 2.56 -33.23 -54.04
N ALA A 400 2.85 -33.85 -55.18
CA ALA A 400 4.08 -34.62 -55.42
C ALA A 400 5.38 -33.81 -55.59
N ASP A 401 5.29 -32.49 -55.73
CA ASP A 401 6.39 -31.59 -56.14
C ASP A 401 7.04 -30.83 -54.95
N ARG A 402 6.95 -31.35 -53.72
CA ARG A 402 7.43 -30.63 -52.51
C ARG A 402 8.17 -31.54 -51.51
N SER A 403 9.26 -31.00 -50.95
CA SER A 403 10.16 -31.70 -50.02
C SER A 403 9.56 -31.97 -48.63
N ASP A 404 8.61 -31.16 -48.19
CA ASP A 404 7.67 -31.50 -47.12
C ASP A 404 6.24 -31.19 -47.59
N PRO A 405 5.47 -32.22 -47.97
CA PRO A 405 4.14 -32.03 -48.54
C PRO A 405 3.09 -31.51 -47.55
N TRP A 406 3.33 -31.63 -46.23
CA TRP A 406 2.37 -31.25 -45.19
C TRP A 406 2.76 -29.96 -44.45
N HIS A 407 4.01 -29.50 -44.57
CA HIS A 407 4.50 -28.23 -44.01
C HIS A 407 3.63 -27.02 -44.39
N HIS A 408 3.21 -26.94 -45.66
CA HIS A 408 2.39 -25.84 -46.17
C HIS A 408 0.95 -25.88 -45.60
N VAL A 409 0.39 -27.07 -45.42
CA VAL A 409 -1.00 -27.29 -44.97
C VAL A 409 -1.14 -27.17 -43.44
N LEU A 410 -0.08 -27.48 -42.68
CA LEU A 410 -0.11 -27.58 -41.21
C LEU A 410 0.84 -26.61 -40.49
N GLY A 411 1.50 -25.71 -41.24
CA GLY A 411 2.35 -24.64 -40.68
C GLY A 411 3.64 -25.12 -40.04
N GLY A 412 4.31 -26.13 -40.62
CA GLY A 412 5.64 -26.61 -40.17
C GLY A 412 5.71 -27.33 -38.81
N HIS A 413 4.59 -27.54 -38.11
CA HIS A 413 4.56 -28.08 -36.74
C HIS A 413 4.69 -29.62 -36.60
N GLY A 414 5.36 -30.31 -37.52
CA GLY A 414 5.90 -31.67 -37.27
C GLY A 414 4.90 -32.79 -36.91
N LEU A 415 3.64 -32.71 -37.36
CA LEU A 415 2.64 -33.78 -37.11
C LEU A 415 2.93 -35.09 -37.86
N MET A 416 3.82 -35.05 -38.87
CA MET A 416 4.32 -36.24 -39.56
C MET A 416 5.55 -36.77 -38.85
N GLY A 417 5.58 -38.08 -38.57
CA GLY A 417 6.66 -38.73 -37.82
C GLY A 417 6.58 -38.60 -36.29
N THR A 418 5.72 -37.75 -35.74
CA THR A 418 5.49 -37.69 -34.29
C THR A 418 4.70 -38.91 -33.79
N SER A 419 5.24 -39.57 -32.77
CA SER A 419 4.57 -40.72 -32.13
C SER A 419 3.18 -40.31 -31.60
N PRO A 420 2.13 -41.17 -31.73
CA PRO A 420 0.80 -40.92 -31.16
C PRO A 420 0.78 -40.62 -29.65
N HIS A 421 1.88 -40.89 -28.94
CA HIS A 421 2.07 -40.61 -27.52
C HIS A 421 2.58 -39.19 -27.19
N ARG A 422 3.01 -38.41 -28.20
CA ARG A 422 3.58 -37.06 -28.06
C ARG A 422 2.91 -36.03 -28.99
N ARG A 423 1.64 -36.24 -29.35
CA ARG A 423 0.84 -35.23 -30.07
C ARG A 423 0.39 -34.14 -29.09
N SER A 424 0.40 -32.90 -29.54
CA SER A 424 -0.12 -31.72 -28.83
C SER A 424 -0.91 -30.85 -29.82
N VAL A 425 -1.64 -29.86 -29.33
CA VAL A 425 -2.33 -28.87 -30.18
C VAL A 425 -1.32 -27.81 -30.65
N PRO A 426 -1.19 -27.53 -31.96
CA PRO A 426 -0.30 -26.48 -32.47
C PRO A 426 -0.59 -25.10 -31.87
N GLU A 427 0.47 -24.31 -31.64
CA GLU A 427 0.38 -23.02 -30.92
C GLU A 427 -0.64 -22.06 -31.55
N TRP A 428 -0.69 -22.01 -32.89
CA TRP A 428 -1.60 -21.13 -33.63
C TRP A 428 -3.08 -21.40 -33.35
N VAL A 429 -3.46 -22.61 -32.91
CA VAL A 429 -4.85 -22.92 -32.52
C VAL A 429 -5.29 -22.13 -31.28
N PHE A 430 -4.36 -21.89 -30.35
CA PHE A 430 -4.64 -21.07 -29.15
C PHE A 430 -4.78 -19.58 -29.47
N ARG A 431 -4.29 -19.15 -30.64
CA ARG A 431 -4.40 -17.78 -31.16
C ARG A 431 -5.62 -17.56 -32.08
N LEU A 432 -6.42 -18.59 -32.33
CA LEU A 432 -7.63 -18.47 -33.14
C LEU A 432 -8.73 -17.68 -32.41
N PRO A 433 -9.60 -16.97 -33.16
CA PRO A 433 -10.85 -16.41 -32.64
C PRO A 433 -11.78 -17.48 -32.05
N ARG A 434 -12.60 -17.11 -31.04
CA ARG A 434 -13.55 -18.01 -30.34
C ARG A 434 -14.33 -18.95 -31.28
N ARG A 435 -14.89 -18.42 -32.38
CA ARG A 435 -15.66 -19.21 -33.37
C ARG A 435 -14.83 -20.28 -34.07
N GLN A 436 -13.53 -20.05 -34.28
CA GLN A 436 -12.63 -20.99 -34.93
C GLN A 436 -12.05 -22.03 -33.96
N VAL A 437 -11.82 -21.66 -32.68
CA VAL A 437 -11.56 -22.65 -31.62
C VAL A 437 -12.75 -23.59 -31.43
N ALA A 438 -13.98 -23.05 -31.44
CA ALA A 438 -15.20 -23.85 -31.38
C ALA A 438 -15.29 -24.83 -32.57
N LEU A 439 -15.00 -24.37 -33.80
CA LEU A 439 -14.96 -25.24 -34.98
C LEU A 439 -13.91 -26.36 -34.86
N PHE A 440 -12.71 -26.06 -34.37
CA PHE A 440 -11.66 -27.06 -34.13
C PHE A 440 -12.13 -28.15 -33.16
N LEU A 441 -12.64 -27.74 -31.98
CA LEU A 441 -13.15 -28.66 -30.97
C LEU A 441 -14.36 -29.46 -31.46
N ASN A 442 -15.27 -28.83 -32.20
CA ASN A 442 -16.46 -29.46 -32.79
C ASN A 442 -16.11 -30.64 -33.71
N ARG A 443 -15.05 -30.51 -34.51
CA ARG A 443 -14.56 -31.58 -35.40
C ARG A 443 -13.77 -32.65 -34.64
N LEU A 444 -12.87 -32.24 -33.74
CA LEU A 444 -12.06 -33.16 -32.94
C LEU A 444 -12.93 -34.07 -32.04
N LEU A 445 -13.89 -33.47 -31.31
CA LEU A 445 -14.88 -34.20 -30.49
C LEU A 445 -15.91 -34.94 -31.36
N GLY A 446 -16.19 -34.47 -32.58
CA GLY A 446 -17.07 -35.16 -33.52
C GLY A 446 -16.59 -36.57 -33.86
N VAL A 447 -15.28 -36.79 -33.97
CA VAL A 447 -14.69 -38.10 -34.25
C VAL A 447 -14.48 -38.91 -32.97
N ASP A 448 -13.51 -38.53 -32.15
CA ASP A 448 -13.06 -39.30 -30.98
C ASP A 448 -13.93 -39.12 -29.74
N GLY A 449 -14.73 -38.07 -29.70
CA GLY A 449 -15.57 -37.76 -28.55
C GLY A 449 -16.80 -38.68 -28.50
N SER A 450 -16.98 -39.43 -27.41
CA SER A 450 -18.15 -40.28 -27.19
C SER A 450 -19.14 -39.60 -26.24
N LEU A 451 -20.38 -39.42 -26.69
CA LEU A 451 -21.50 -38.93 -25.89
C LEU A 451 -22.34 -40.11 -25.40
N TRP A 452 -22.62 -40.17 -24.10
CA TRP A 452 -23.49 -41.18 -23.51
C TRP A 452 -24.45 -40.55 -22.50
N TRP A 453 -25.69 -41.02 -22.45
CA TRP A 453 -26.69 -40.61 -21.46
C TRP A 453 -27.69 -41.73 -21.16
N SER A 454 -28.24 -41.75 -19.94
CA SER A 454 -29.27 -42.72 -19.51
C SER A 454 -30.24 -42.12 -18.51
N THR A 455 -31.54 -42.22 -18.80
CA THR A 455 -32.64 -41.88 -17.89
C THR A 455 -33.07 -43.03 -16.98
N ARG A 456 -32.60 -44.27 -17.23
CA ARG A 456 -33.01 -45.48 -16.50
C ARG A 456 -32.09 -45.88 -15.34
N GLN A 457 -30.82 -45.47 -15.37
CA GLN A 457 -29.84 -45.74 -14.31
C GLN A 457 -29.30 -44.41 -13.74
N GLY A 458 -29.91 -43.93 -12.65
CA GLY A 458 -29.42 -42.79 -11.87
C GLY A 458 -29.53 -41.40 -12.53
N GLY A 459 -29.82 -41.28 -13.82
CA GLY A 459 -29.85 -40.00 -14.52
C GLY A 459 -28.45 -39.45 -14.78
N THR A 460 -27.64 -40.22 -15.51
CA THR A 460 -26.24 -39.91 -15.80
C THR A 460 -26.05 -39.57 -17.27
N ALA A 461 -25.24 -38.55 -17.56
CA ALA A 461 -24.82 -38.16 -18.90
C ALA A 461 -23.38 -37.66 -18.84
N TYR A 462 -22.59 -37.97 -19.88
CA TYR A 462 -21.23 -37.46 -20.03
C TYR A 462 -20.80 -37.41 -21.50
N VAL A 463 -19.93 -36.45 -21.79
CA VAL A 463 -19.11 -36.44 -23.01
C VAL A 463 -17.70 -36.86 -22.61
N SER A 464 -17.14 -37.84 -23.31
CA SER A 464 -15.77 -38.32 -23.12
C SER A 464 -14.95 -38.10 -24.39
N TYR A 465 -13.65 -37.83 -24.28
CA TYR A 465 -12.69 -37.77 -25.38
C TYR A 465 -11.42 -38.52 -24.96
N CYS A 466 -10.93 -39.46 -25.78
CA CYS A 466 -9.79 -40.31 -25.44
C CYS A 466 -8.65 -40.13 -26.43
N SER A 467 -7.41 -39.98 -25.92
CA SER A 467 -6.20 -39.98 -26.75
C SER A 467 -5.05 -40.75 -26.10
N ARG A 468 -4.06 -41.16 -26.90
CA ARG A 468 -2.81 -41.80 -26.44
C ARG A 468 -1.79 -40.78 -25.92
N SER A 469 -1.97 -39.49 -26.21
CA SER A 469 -1.15 -38.39 -25.69
C SER A 469 -1.83 -37.71 -24.51
N GLY A 470 -1.08 -37.53 -23.41
CA GLY A 470 -1.52 -36.76 -22.25
C GLY A 470 -1.50 -35.25 -22.46
N GLU A 471 -0.66 -34.77 -23.38
CA GLU A 471 -0.50 -33.36 -23.75
C GLU A 471 -1.70 -32.87 -24.58
N LEU A 472 -2.04 -33.56 -25.68
CA LEU A 472 -3.26 -33.27 -26.47
C LEU A 472 -4.52 -33.22 -25.60
N VAL A 473 -4.63 -34.09 -24.60
CA VAL A 473 -5.75 -34.09 -23.64
C VAL A 473 -5.68 -32.90 -22.66
N ALA A 474 -4.49 -32.43 -22.27
CA ALA A 474 -4.32 -31.21 -21.49
C ALA A 474 -4.73 -29.96 -22.31
N ASP A 475 -4.29 -29.92 -23.56
CA ASP A 475 -4.53 -28.83 -24.49
C ASP A 475 -6.02 -28.67 -24.81
N VAL A 476 -6.71 -29.78 -25.10
CA VAL A 476 -8.16 -29.79 -25.32
C VAL A 476 -8.92 -29.38 -24.05
N ALA A 477 -8.48 -29.81 -22.86
CA ALA A 477 -9.07 -29.35 -21.60
C ALA A 477 -8.90 -27.84 -21.40
N HIS A 478 -7.73 -27.28 -21.72
CA HIS A 478 -7.48 -25.85 -21.64
C HIS A 478 -8.28 -25.05 -22.68
N LEU A 479 -8.43 -25.56 -23.92
CA LEU A 479 -9.31 -24.92 -24.91
C LEU A 479 -10.77 -24.93 -24.46
N LEU A 480 -11.25 -26.00 -23.82
CA LEU A 480 -12.60 -26.08 -23.24
C LEU A 480 -12.79 -25.11 -22.06
N LEU A 481 -11.77 -24.91 -21.22
CA LEU A 481 -11.79 -23.92 -20.14
C LEU A 481 -12.04 -22.48 -20.64
N ARG A 482 -11.62 -22.14 -21.87
CA ARG A 482 -11.91 -20.83 -22.48
C ARG A 482 -13.40 -20.59 -22.77
N PHE A 483 -14.19 -21.66 -22.89
CA PHE A 483 -15.66 -21.63 -22.98
C PHE A 483 -16.34 -21.84 -21.61
N GLY A 484 -15.59 -21.96 -20.52
CA GLY A 484 -16.10 -22.24 -19.18
C GLY A 484 -16.48 -23.72 -18.95
N ILE A 485 -15.94 -24.64 -19.75
CA ILE A 485 -16.22 -26.08 -19.67
C ILE A 485 -15.06 -26.76 -18.92
N ASN A 486 -15.30 -27.14 -17.67
CA ASN A 486 -14.27 -27.71 -16.79
C ASN A 486 -14.19 -29.24 -16.93
N ALA A 487 -13.60 -29.71 -18.03
CA ALA A 487 -13.47 -31.13 -18.27
C ALA A 487 -12.49 -31.82 -17.30
N ARG A 488 -12.86 -33.00 -16.82
CA ARG A 488 -12.04 -33.84 -15.93
C ARG A 488 -11.13 -34.76 -16.73
N ARG A 489 -9.81 -34.64 -16.55
CA ARG A 489 -8.81 -35.57 -17.11
C ARG A 489 -8.64 -36.78 -16.20
N ARG A 490 -8.55 -37.98 -16.77
CA ARG A 490 -8.21 -39.25 -16.10
C ARG A 490 -7.25 -40.06 -16.98
N ARG A 491 -6.50 -40.99 -16.37
CA ARG A 491 -5.72 -42.00 -17.09
C ARG A 491 -6.46 -43.33 -17.05
N ARG A 492 -6.55 -44.03 -18.17
CA ARG A 492 -7.29 -45.30 -18.31
C ARG A 492 -6.53 -46.27 -19.20
N VAL A 493 -6.61 -47.56 -18.92
CA VAL A 493 -6.15 -48.59 -19.85
C VAL A 493 -7.28 -48.86 -20.84
N ILE A 494 -7.02 -48.67 -22.13
CA ILE A 494 -7.98 -48.98 -23.20
C ILE A 494 -7.58 -50.30 -23.84
N HIS A 495 -8.56 -51.19 -23.99
CA HIS A 495 -8.42 -52.45 -24.71
C HIS A 495 -9.12 -52.30 -26.06
N ARG A 496 -8.36 -52.31 -27.16
CA ARG A 496 -8.87 -52.26 -28.55
C ARG A 496 -8.10 -53.26 -29.40
N GLN A 497 -8.81 -54.20 -30.03
CA GLN A 497 -8.33 -55.13 -31.07
C GLN A 497 -6.87 -55.60 -30.89
N GLY A 498 -6.62 -56.40 -29.85
CA GLY A 498 -5.29 -56.99 -29.59
C GLY A 498 -4.27 -56.08 -28.91
N TRP A 499 -4.53 -54.76 -28.80
CA TRP A 499 -3.69 -53.85 -28.01
C TRP A 499 -4.35 -53.49 -26.67
N SER A 500 -3.55 -53.51 -25.61
CA SER A 500 -3.87 -52.96 -24.30
C SER A 500 -2.76 -52.00 -23.89
N GLY A 501 -3.15 -50.81 -23.43
CA GLY A 501 -2.17 -49.87 -22.89
C GLY A 501 -2.80 -48.57 -22.39
N PRO A 502 -1.98 -47.68 -21.80
CA PRO A 502 -2.44 -46.45 -21.18
C PRO A 502 -2.89 -45.43 -22.23
N ALA A 503 -4.00 -44.78 -21.94
CA ALA A 503 -4.56 -43.64 -22.63
C ALA A 503 -5.02 -42.58 -21.61
N HIS A 504 -5.29 -41.39 -22.11
CA HIS A 504 -5.81 -40.27 -21.34
C HIS A 504 -7.23 -39.96 -21.82
N GLU A 505 -8.15 -39.88 -20.87
CA GLU A 505 -9.59 -39.66 -21.08
C GLU A 505 -9.97 -38.30 -20.46
N LEU A 506 -10.67 -37.48 -21.23
CA LEU A 506 -11.23 -36.20 -20.84
C LEU A 506 -12.75 -36.39 -20.73
N GLU A 507 -13.35 -35.98 -19.62
CA GLU A 507 -14.75 -36.29 -19.31
C GLU A 507 -15.48 -35.03 -18.81
N VAL A 508 -16.59 -34.68 -19.46
CA VAL A 508 -17.50 -33.59 -19.05
C VAL A 508 -18.78 -34.25 -18.52
N THR A 509 -19.05 -34.10 -17.22
CA THR A 509 -20.18 -34.76 -16.53
C THR A 509 -21.19 -33.78 -15.92
N SER A 510 -20.80 -32.52 -15.76
CA SER A 510 -21.59 -31.47 -15.12
C SER A 510 -22.67 -30.96 -16.08
N VAL A 511 -23.92 -30.88 -15.64
CA VAL A 511 -25.03 -30.46 -16.51
C VAL A 511 -24.85 -29.05 -17.11
N PRO A 512 -24.42 -28.01 -16.36
CA PRO A 512 -24.09 -26.71 -16.95
C PRO A 512 -23.02 -26.77 -18.05
N GLU A 513 -21.97 -27.57 -17.85
CA GLU A 513 -20.85 -27.70 -18.80
C GLU A 513 -21.24 -28.52 -20.03
N LEU A 514 -22.05 -29.56 -19.85
CA LEU A 514 -22.68 -30.31 -20.94
C LEU A 514 -23.59 -29.42 -21.78
N ARG A 515 -24.35 -28.52 -21.15
CA ARG A 515 -25.17 -27.52 -21.85
C ARG A 515 -24.30 -26.57 -22.65
N HIS A 516 -23.27 -25.98 -22.05
CA HIS A 516 -22.33 -25.09 -22.74
C HIS A 516 -21.63 -25.77 -23.91
N LEU A 517 -21.12 -27.00 -23.73
CA LEU A 517 -20.52 -27.79 -24.81
C LEU A 517 -21.53 -28.01 -25.93
N ALA A 518 -22.76 -28.35 -25.60
CA ALA A 518 -23.81 -28.61 -26.58
C ALA A 518 -24.25 -27.36 -27.36
N THR A 519 -24.28 -26.17 -26.74
CA THR A 519 -24.76 -24.93 -27.37
C THR A 519 -23.66 -24.11 -28.04
N GLU A 520 -22.44 -24.07 -27.50
CA GLU A 520 -21.35 -23.21 -28.00
C GLU A 520 -20.38 -23.92 -28.95
N ILE A 521 -20.19 -25.24 -28.80
CA ILE A 521 -19.18 -26.00 -29.55
C ILE A 521 -19.86 -27.04 -30.46
N GLY A 522 -20.74 -27.87 -29.91
CA GLY A 522 -21.34 -29.00 -30.61
C GLY A 522 -20.38 -30.18 -30.84
N MET A 523 -20.87 -31.25 -31.46
CA MET A 523 -20.07 -32.42 -31.85
C MET A 523 -20.51 -32.87 -33.24
N PHE A 524 -19.64 -32.66 -34.25
CA PHE A 524 -19.99 -32.94 -35.64
C PHE A 524 -20.36 -34.41 -35.86
N SER A 525 -21.41 -34.65 -36.66
CA SER A 525 -22.01 -35.97 -36.94
C SER A 525 -22.70 -36.66 -35.75
N LYS A 526 -22.78 -35.98 -34.60
CA LYS A 526 -23.46 -36.44 -33.37
C LYS A 526 -24.58 -35.49 -32.94
N ASP A 527 -24.97 -34.59 -33.83
CA ASP A 527 -25.92 -33.49 -33.62
C ASP A 527 -27.30 -33.99 -33.12
N SER A 528 -27.82 -35.10 -33.66
CA SER A 528 -29.07 -35.70 -33.19
C SER A 528 -28.96 -36.29 -31.77
N ALA A 529 -27.80 -36.80 -31.38
CA ALA A 529 -27.58 -37.32 -30.02
C ALA A 529 -27.45 -36.16 -29.02
N LEU A 530 -26.86 -35.05 -29.45
CA LEU A 530 -26.68 -33.82 -28.67
C LEU A 530 -28.02 -33.06 -28.49
N ALA A 531 -28.86 -33.00 -29.53
CA ALA A 531 -30.23 -32.49 -29.43
C ALA A 531 -31.09 -33.32 -28.47
N ASN A 532 -30.94 -34.65 -28.50
CA ASN A 532 -31.62 -35.54 -27.55
C ASN A 532 -31.12 -35.36 -26.10
N LEU A 533 -29.82 -35.10 -25.89
CA LEU A 533 -29.30 -34.70 -24.58
C LEU A 533 -29.96 -33.41 -24.10
N LEU A 534 -29.96 -32.36 -24.93
CA LEU A 534 -30.56 -31.06 -24.61
C LEU A 534 -32.06 -31.16 -24.29
N ALA A 535 -32.81 -32.03 -24.98
CA ALA A 535 -34.23 -32.25 -24.69
C ALA A 535 -34.49 -32.89 -23.30
N HIS A 536 -33.49 -33.53 -22.69
CA HIS A 536 -33.60 -34.21 -21.39
C HIS A 536 -32.73 -33.58 -20.29
N ILE A 537 -31.98 -32.52 -20.59
CA ILE A 537 -30.92 -31.98 -19.73
C ILE A 537 -31.45 -31.40 -18.41
N ASP A 538 -32.64 -30.81 -18.40
CA ASP A 538 -33.26 -30.26 -17.19
C ASP A 538 -33.74 -31.39 -16.24
N GLN A 539 -34.15 -32.53 -16.80
CA GLN A 539 -34.49 -33.73 -16.01
C GLN A 539 -33.25 -34.39 -15.37
N LEU A 540 -32.06 -34.13 -15.93
CA LEU A 540 -30.78 -34.55 -15.37
C LEU A 540 -30.33 -33.57 -14.28
N ASP A 541 -30.45 -32.26 -14.48
CA ASP A 541 -30.12 -31.23 -13.48
C ASP A 541 -30.92 -31.42 -12.17
N HIS A 542 -32.25 -31.54 -12.28
CA HIS A 542 -33.11 -31.75 -11.11
C HIS A 542 -32.77 -33.03 -10.31
N ARG A 543 -32.24 -34.08 -10.97
CA ARG A 543 -31.79 -35.31 -10.30
C ARG A 543 -30.41 -35.15 -9.67
N GLN A 544 -29.46 -34.53 -10.37
CA GLN A 544 -28.13 -34.24 -9.81
C GLN A 544 -28.22 -33.36 -8.56
N ARG A 545 -29.05 -32.31 -8.57
CA ARG A 545 -29.28 -31.44 -7.39
C ARG A 545 -29.92 -32.16 -6.21
N ARG A 546 -30.83 -33.12 -6.44
CA ARG A 546 -31.38 -33.96 -5.36
C ARG A 546 -30.34 -34.93 -4.79
N ALA A 547 -29.46 -35.47 -5.62
CA ALA A 547 -28.40 -36.38 -5.18
C ALA A 547 -27.32 -35.67 -4.34
N SER A 548 -27.04 -34.39 -4.60
CA SER A 548 -26.06 -33.61 -3.82
C SER A 548 -26.62 -32.99 -2.54
N GLN A 549 -27.94 -32.98 -2.32
CA GLN A 549 -28.59 -32.46 -1.11
C GLN A 549 -28.91 -33.53 -0.05
N ALA A 550 -28.64 -34.81 -0.30
CA ALA A 550 -28.83 -35.86 0.70
C ALA A 550 -27.71 -35.84 1.77
N PRO A 551 -28.03 -35.95 3.08
CA PRO A 551 -27.01 -35.95 4.12
C PRO A 551 -26.11 -37.20 4.03
N ARG A 552 -24.80 -36.99 3.90
CA ARG A 552 -23.78 -38.06 3.93
C ARG A 552 -23.59 -38.61 5.34
N ALA A 553 -24.52 -39.45 5.78
CA ALA A 553 -24.31 -40.37 6.89
C ALA A 553 -23.98 -41.78 6.37
N LEU A 554 -23.01 -42.45 7.01
CA LEU A 554 -22.61 -43.86 6.84
C LEU A 554 -21.98 -44.27 5.49
N ALA A 555 -20.65 -44.46 5.51
CA ALA A 555 -19.93 -45.33 4.58
C ALA A 555 -18.64 -45.93 5.20
N HIS A 556 -18.71 -46.41 6.45
CA HIS A 556 -17.78 -47.41 6.99
C HIS A 556 -18.56 -48.72 7.20
N ALA A 557 -18.50 -49.63 6.22
CA ALA A 557 -18.76 -51.07 6.37
C ALA A 557 -18.45 -51.80 5.05
N ALA A 558 -17.97 -53.03 5.14
CA ALA A 558 -17.68 -53.89 3.99
C ALA A 558 -18.93 -54.59 3.40
N SER A 559 -18.77 -55.20 2.24
CA SER A 559 -19.73 -56.16 1.64
C SER A 559 -19.89 -57.40 2.55
N PRO A 560 -21.03 -58.14 2.53
CA PRO A 560 -21.31 -59.04 1.40
C PRO A 560 -22.80 -59.31 1.02
N ALA A 561 -22.97 -59.83 -0.21
CA ALA A 561 -23.92 -60.86 -0.69
C ALA A 561 -25.42 -60.94 -0.29
N GLY A 562 -26.25 -61.30 -1.29
CA GLY A 562 -27.44 -62.16 -1.09
C GLY A 562 -28.84 -61.50 -1.22
N PRO A 563 -29.85 -62.15 -1.84
CA PRO A 563 -31.11 -61.49 -2.22
C PRO A 563 -32.33 -61.82 -1.33
N GLY A 564 -33.28 -60.88 -1.24
CA GLY A 564 -34.62 -61.12 -0.66
C GLY A 564 -35.52 -59.88 -0.68
N ALA A 565 -36.78 -60.06 -1.07
CA ALA A 565 -37.84 -59.04 -1.06
C ALA A 565 -38.98 -59.47 -0.08
N PRO A 566 -40.13 -58.78 0.00
CA PRO A 566 -40.30 -57.41 0.53
C PRO A 566 -41.45 -57.32 1.57
N HIS A 567 -41.33 -56.52 2.64
CA HIS A 567 -42.51 -56.22 3.51
C HIS A 567 -42.59 -54.77 4.04
N ARG A 568 -43.77 -54.43 4.58
CA ARG A 568 -44.41 -53.10 4.58
C ARG A 568 -44.54 -52.46 5.98
N THR A 569 -44.54 -51.11 6.01
CA THR A 569 -45.39 -50.19 6.86
C THR A 569 -45.24 -50.19 8.40
N PRO A 570 -45.77 -49.17 9.13
CA PRO A 570 -45.83 -47.71 8.83
C PRO A 570 -45.57 -46.77 10.04
N ALA A 571 -45.58 -45.45 9.75
CA ALA A 571 -46.03 -44.33 10.61
C ALA A 571 -45.20 -43.91 11.85
N GLY A 572 -44.85 -42.61 11.91
CA GLY A 572 -44.12 -42.00 13.03
C GLY A 572 -43.93 -40.48 12.96
N ARG A 573 -45.03 -39.72 12.77
CA ARG A 573 -45.22 -38.27 12.99
C ARG A 573 -44.03 -37.29 12.83
N ARG A 574 -44.11 -36.42 11.81
CA ARG A 574 -43.57 -35.04 11.84
C ARG A 574 -44.34 -34.18 12.87
N PRO A 575 -43.72 -33.11 13.38
CA PRO A 575 -44.38 -31.83 13.59
C PRO A 575 -43.92 -30.75 12.58
N ALA A 576 -44.77 -29.74 12.44
CA ALA A 576 -44.81 -28.73 11.38
C ALA A 576 -43.55 -27.87 11.19
N ALA A 577 -43.34 -27.45 9.93
CA ALA A 577 -42.52 -26.29 9.61
C ALA A 577 -43.25 -24.98 9.99
N ARG A 578 -42.50 -23.92 10.25
CA ARG A 578 -42.97 -22.54 10.08
C ARG A 578 -42.40 -21.99 8.78
N ASP A 579 -43.25 -21.31 8.01
CA ASP A 579 -42.82 -20.60 6.81
C ASP A 579 -41.88 -19.45 7.17
N SER A 580 -40.74 -19.39 6.49
CA SER A 580 -40.01 -18.15 6.24
C SER A 580 -39.89 -18.01 4.72
N THR A 581 -40.68 -17.09 4.17
CA THR A 581 -40.62 -16.70 2.76
C THR A 581 -39.35 -15.89 2.49
N ASP A 582 -38.23 -16.58 2.34
CA ASP A 582 -37.03 -16.02 1.71
C ASP A 582 -36.77 -16.78 0.41
N ALA A 583 -36.95 -16.08 -0.71
CA ALA A 583 -36.46 -16.55 -1.98
C ALA A 583 -34.92 -16.56 -1.93
N PRO A 584 -34.23 -17.66 -2.25
CA PRO A 584 -32.78 -17.67 -2.25
C PRO A 584 -32.27 -16.75 -3.35
N CYS A 585 -31.80 -15.56 -2.96
CA CYS A 585 -31.05 -14.68 -3.82
C CYS A 585 -29.82 -15.46 -4.34
N ALA A 586 -29.74 -15.65 -5.66
CA ALA A 586 -28.63 -16.40 -6.24
C ALA A 586 -27.34 -15.58 -6.09
N PRO A 587 -26.27 -16.11 -5.47
CA PRO A 587 -25.00 -15.41 -5.41
C PRO A 587 -24.44 -15.21 -6.82
N ALA A 588 -23.78 -14.07 -7.04
CA ALA A 588 -23.17 -13.73 -8.32
C ALA A 588 -22.19 -14.82 -8.81
N PRO A 589 -22.04 -15.02 -10.13
CA PRO A 589 -21.20 -16.09 -10.67
C PRO A 589 -19.71 -15.81 -10.40
N THR A 590 -19.16 -16.44 -9.36
CA THR A 590 -17.74 -16.35 -8.99
C THR A 590 -16.84 -16.91 -10.10
N SER A 591 -15.80 -16.17 -10.50
CA SER A 591 -14.85 -16.63 -11.53
C SER A 591 -13.98 -17.82 -11.10
N VAL A 592 -13.99 -18.13 -9.79
CA VAL A 592 -13.29 -19.25 -9.16
C VAL A 592 -14.14 -20.53 -9.16
N LEU A 593 -13.47 -21.66 -9.37
CA LEU A 593 -13.94 -23.01 -9.12
C LEU A 593 -13.03 -23.66 -8.06
N TRP A 594 -13.62 -24.36 -7.10
CA TRP A 594 -12.87 -25.11 -6.09
C TRP A 594 -12.62 -26.53 -6.59
N ASP A 595 -11.36 -26.88 -6.86
CA ASP A 595 -10.97 -28.21 -7.33
C ASP A 595 -9.97 -28.89 -6.39
N GLU A 596 -10.12 -30.19 -6.20
CA GLU A 596 -9.47 -30.95 -5.12
C GLU A 596 -8.07 -31.41 -5.55
N VAL A 597 -7.03 -31.18 -4.75
CA VAL A 597 -5.69 -31.71 -5.03
C VAL A 597 -5.70 -33.24 -4.87
N VAL A 598 -5.29 -33.99 -5.90
CA VAL A 598 -5.29 -35.47 -5.90
C VAL A 598 -3.88 -36.08 -5.83
N ALA A 599 -2.84 -35.32 -6.12
CA ALA A 599 -1.45 -35.74 -5.96
C ALA A 599 -0.54 -34.53 -5.72
N ILE A 600 0.51 -34.73 -4.92
CA ILE A 600 1.66 -33.83 -4.77
C ILE A 600 2.87 -34.75 -4.77
N ASP A 601 3.61 -34.76 -5.88
CA ASP A 601 4.81 -35.58 -6.04
C ASP A 601 6.06 -34.69 -5.90
N ASP A 602 7.12 -35.18 -5.26
CA ASP A 602 8.45 -34.56 -5.40
C ASP A 602 8.92 -34.74 -6.85
N ASP A 603 9.37 -33.65 -7.46
CA ASP A 603 9.73 -33.56 -8.87
C ASP A 603 11.18 -33.07 -9.08
N GLY A 604 11.97 -33.04 -7.99
CA GLY A 604 13.40 -32.73 -7.98
C GLY A 604 13.75 -31.24 -8.13
N PRO A 605 15.05 -30.91 -8.28
CA PRO A 605 15.50 -29.55 -8.49
C PRO A 605 15.22 -29.05 -9.92
N ALA A 606 14.62 -27.86 -10.06
CA ALA A 606 14.36 -27.22 -11.35
C ALA A 606 14.54 -25.70 -11.30
N GLN A 607 14.83 -25.07 -12.45
CA GLN A 607 14.89 -23.62 -12.58
C GLN A 607 13.50 -23.00 -12.39
N VAL A 608 13.40 -22.05 -11.47
CA VAL A 608 12.16 -21.36 -11.11
C VAL A 608 12.25 -19.85 -11.28
N TYR A 609 11.09 -19.23 -11.46
CA TYR A 609 10.89 -17.82 -11.76
C TYR A 609 9.67 -17.30 -10.99
N ASP A 610 9.61 -15.99 -10.76
CA ASP A 610 8.44 -15.30 -10.18
C ASP A 610 8.06 -14.06 -11.01
N LEU A 611 6.77 -13.70 -10.99
CA LEU A 611 6.21 -12.51 -11.62
C LEU A 611 5.48 -11.68 -10.58
N THR A 612 5.89 -10.43 -10.39
CA THR A 612 5.12 -9.53 -9.52
C THR A 612 4.08 -8.76 -10.32
N VAL A 613 2.81 -8.94 -9.96
CA VAL A 613 1.66 -8.22 -10.50
C VAL A 613 1.19 -7.17 -9.49
N PRO A 614 1.18 -5.86 -9.83
CA PRO A 614 0.75 -4.81 -8.92
C PRO A 614 -0.78 -4.84 -8.68
N GLY A 615 -1.22 -4.45 -7.48
CA GLY A 615 -2.63 -4.34 -7.09
C GLY A 615 -3.25 -5.67 -6.65
N ASP A 616 -3.07 -6.73 -7.43
CA ASP A 616 -3.67 -8.04 -7.13
C ASP A 616 -2.69 -9.02 -6.44
N HIS A 617 -1.38 -8.79 -6.58
CA HIS A 617 -0.29 -9.57 -5.95
C HIS A 617 -0.27 -11.09 -6.23
N ASN A 618 -1.11 -11.56 -7.16
CA ASN A 618 -1.21 -12.93 -7.67
C ASN A 618 -1.35 -12.95 -9.20
N PHE A 619 -1.17 -14.12 -9.83
CA PHE A 619 -1.41 -14.32 -11.27
C PHE A 619 -1.85 -15.76 -11.56
N VAL A 620 -2.50 -15.97 -12.71
CA VAL A 620 -2.93 -17.28 -13.22
C VAL A 620 -1.75 -17.96 -13.94
N ALA A 621 -1.24 -19.04 -13.36
CA ALA A 621 -0.20 -19.86 -13.97
C ALA A 621 -0.56 -21.35 -13.88
N ALA A 622 -0.45 -22.10 -14.98
CA ALA A 622 -0.99 -23.46 -15.12
C ALA A 622 -2.44 -23.61 -14.57
N ASP A 623 -3.21 -22.53 -14.70
CA ASP A 623 -4.58 -22.37 -14.22
C ASP A 623 -4.78 -22.40 -12.66
N VAL A 624 -3.88 -21.74 -11.87
CA VAL A 624 -3.89 -21.57 -10.36
C VAL A 624 -3.30 -20.18 -9.87
N PHE A 625 -3.35 -19.78 -8.57
CA PHE A 625 -3.02 -18.41 -7.98
C PHE A 625 -2.15 -18.38 -6.65
N VAL A 626 -1.67 -17.21 -6.06
CA VAL A 626 -0.54 -17.05 -5.02
C VAL A 626 -0.52 -15.91 -3.86
N HIS A 627 -0.35 -16.12 -2.50
CA HIS A 627 0.10 -15.11 -1.39
C HIS A 627 0.74 -15.55 0.03
N ASN A 628 1.43 -14.69 0.86
CA ASN A 628 2.41 -15.02 2.00
C ASN A 628 2.77 -13.96 3.17
N THR A 629 2.94 -14.33 4.50
CA THR A 629 3.15 -13.41 5.74
C THR A 629 3.74 -14.08 7.06
N ALA A 630 4.77 -13.55 7.81
CA ALA A 630 5.35 -14.32 8.98
C ALA A 630 5.96 -13.60 10.23
N PHE A 631 6.92 -12.68 10.11
CA PHE A 631 7.80 -12.25 11.24
C PHE A 631 7.07 -11.54 12.41
N ALA A 632 6.14 -10.64 12.08
CA ALA A 632 5.40 -9.83 13.04
C ALA A 632 4.56 -10.65 14.03
N LEU A 633 4.04 -11.77 13.52
CA LEU A 633 3.20 -12.68 14.30
C LEU A 633 3.97 -13.36 15.43
N GLY A 634 5.28 -13.59 15.26
CA GLY A 634 6.15 -14.12 16.31
C GLY A 634 6.33 -13.17 17.49
N MET A 635 6.51 -11.87 17.22
CA MET A 635 6.63 -10.84 18.28
C MET A 635 5.31 -10.65 19.03
N ALA A 636 4.19 -10.57 18.29
CA ALA A 636 2.85 -10.48 18.85
C ALA A 636 2.52 -11.69 19.76
N ALA A 637 2.89 -12.89 19.32
CA ALA A 637 2.72 -14.11 20.12
C ALA A 637 3.52 -14.05 21.43
N HIS A 638 4.81 -13.67 21.38
CA HIS A 638 5.65 -13.63 22.57
C HIS A 638 5.18 -12.59 23.60
N ALA A 639 4.84 -11.39 23.15
CA ALA A 639 4.34 -10.32 24.01
C ALA A 639 3.05 -10.74 24.77
N ALA A 640 2.15 -11.48 24.11
CA ALA A 640 0.93 -11.98 24.73
C ALA A 640 1.14 -13.23 25.62
N LEU A 641 1.92 -14.22 25.16
CA LEU A 641 2.02 -15.55 25.78
C LEU A 641 3.07 -15.66 26.90
N GLU A 642 4.17 -14.91 26.80
CA GLU A 642 5.30 -14.99 27.73
C GLU A 642 5.41 -13.72 28.59
N ALA A 643 5.22 -12.54 27.99
CA ALA A 643 5.27 -11.26 28.71
C ALA A 643 3.91 -10.82 29.29
N HIS A 644 2.83 -11.54 28.97
CA HIS A 644 1.44 -11.25 29.37
C HIS A 644 1.00 -9.79 29.15
N ARG A 645 1.53 -9.14 28.11
CA ARG A 645 1.19 -7.78 27.71
C ARG A 645 0.04 -7.79 26.70
N PRO A 646 -1.02 -6.98 26.86
CA PRO A 646 -2.11 -6.93 25.89
C PRO A 646 -1.63 -6.50 24.49
N VAL A 647 -2.01 -7.27 23.47
CA VAL A 647 -1.59 -7.09 22.07
C VAL A 647 -2.80 -6.84 21.19
N LEU A 648 -2.72 -5.83 20.32
CA LEU A 648 -3.72 -5.57 19.28
C LEU A 648 -3.08 -5.73 17.90
N PHE A 649 -3.58 -6.66 17.09
CA PHE A 649 -3.04 -7.02 15.78
C PHE A 649 -4.05 -6.70 14.67
N PHE A 650 -3.72 -5.74 13.82
CA PHE A 650 -4.48 -5.41 12.61
C PHE A 650 -3.89 -6.15 11.41
N SER A 651 -4.73 -6.99 10.79
CA SER A 651 -4.39 -7.74 9.60
C SER A 651 -5.21 -7.26 8.42
N LEU A 652 -4.55 -6.57 7.50
CA LEU A 652 -5.18 -6.00 6.31
C LEU A 652 -5.11 -6.99 5.12
N GLU A 653 -4.27 -8.02 5.22
CA GLU A 653 -4.03 -9.03 4.18
C GLU A 653 -4.61 -10.43 4.50
N MET A 654 -4.64 -10.83 5.78
CA MET A 654 -5.03 -12.19 6.20
C MET A 654 -6.25 -12.18 7.14
N SER A 655 -7.03 -13.27 7.11
CA SER A 655 -8.16 -13.45 8.03
C SER A 655 -7.73 -13.85 9.45
N HIS A 656 -8.60 -13.59 10.43
CA HIS A 656 -8.40 -13.99 11.83
C HIS A 656 -8.17 -15.50 12.00
N LEU A 657 -8.79 -16.35 11.16
CA LEU A 657 -8.60 -17.81 11.21
C LEU A 657 -7.21 -18.23 10.75
N GLU A 658 -6.70 -17.67 9.66
CA GLU A 658 -5.36 -18.00 9.14
C GLU A 658 -4.26 -17.58 10.12
N ILE A 659 -4.44 -16.42 10.77
CA ILE A 659 -3.54 -15.92 11.82
C ILE A 659 -3.58 -16.83 13.06
N THR A 660 -4.78 -17.13 13.57
CA THR A 660 -4.96 -18.03 14.73
C THR A 660 -4.33 -19.41 14.48
N GLN A 661 -4.44 -19.92 13.25
CA GLN A 661 -3.83 -21.19 12.87
C GLN A 661 -2.30 -21.14 12.80
N ARG A 662 -1.71 -20.05 12.29
CA ARG A 662 -0.25 -19.87 12.31
C ARG A 662 0.29 -19.69 13.73
N LEU A 663 -0.43 -18.96 14.59
CA LEU A 663 -0.12 -18.88 16.03
C LEU A 663 -0.13 -20.25 16.69
N LEU A 664 -1.20 -21.03 16.48
CA LEU A 664 -1.34 -22.36 17.08
C LEU A 664 -0.26 -23.34 16.60
N ALA A 665 0.11 -23.31 15.31
CA ALA A 665 1.21 -24.13 14.77
C ALA A 665 2.57 -23.74 15.35
N SER A 666 2.85 -22.43 15.37
CA SER A 666 4.06 -21.85 15.96
C SER A 666 4.20 -22.22 17.45
N GLU A 667 3.11 -22.13 18.22
CA GLU A 667 3.12 -22.35 19.67
C GLU A 667 3.12 -23.83 20.06
N ALA A 668 2.28 -24.66 19.43
CA ALA A 668 2.28 -26.10 19.67
C ALA A 668 3.58 -26.80 19.20
N ARG A 669 4.41 -26.10 18.39
CA ARG A 669 5.55 -26.68 17.64
C ARG A 669 5.12 -27.92 16.85
N VAL A 670 3.91 -27.84 16.30
CA VAL A 670 3.34 -28.85 15.41
C VAL A 670 3.35 -28.26 14.01
N ASP A 671 3.89 -29.04 13.07
CA ASP A 671 4.03 -28.70 11.66
C ASP A 671 2.72 -28.10 11.12
N SER A 672 2.82 -26.90 10.54
CA SER A 672 1.66 -26.11 10.08
C SER A 672 0.86 -26.82 8.98
N THR A 673 1.49 -27.80 8.32
CA THR A 673 0.89 -28.76 7.39
C THR A 673 0.06 -29.80 8.13
N ARG A 674 0.62 -30.44 9.15
CA ARG A 674 -0.06 -31.52 9.90
C ARG A 674 -1.29 -31.00 10.62
N MET A 675 -1.17 -29.84 11.26
CA MET A 675 -2.27 -29.19 11.97
C MET A 675 -3.46 -28.85 11.07
N ARG A 676 -3.20 -28.40 9.85
CA ARG A 676 -4.24 -27.92 8.93
C ARG A 676 -4.79 -29.00 8.00
N ASN A 677 -4.06 -30.12 7.87
CA ASN A 677 -4.50 -31.29 7.13
C ASN A 677 -5.09 -32.40 8.04
N GLY A 678 -5.21 -32.12 9.34
CA GLY A 678 -5.77 -33.05 10.34
C GLY A 678 -4.94 -34.31 10.58
N ARG A 679 -3.74 -34.42 9.99
CA ARG A 679 -2.83 -35.57 10.11
C ARG A 679 -1.97 -35.44 11.36
N LEU A 680 -2.66 -35.33 12.49
CA LEU A 680 -2.08 -35.14 13.82
C LEU A 680 -1.89 -36.50 14.48
N ALA A 681 -0.68 -36.75 14.98
CA ALA A 681 -0.46 -37.86 15.89
C ALA A 681 -1.18 -37.59 17.21
N GLU A 682 -1.45 -38.63 18.00
CA GLU A 682 -2.06 -38.50 19.33
C GLU A 682 -1.23 -37.57 20.25
N SER A 683 0.10 -37.62 20.12
CA SER A 683 1.04 -36.69 20.76
C SER A 683 0.94 -35.24 20.29
N ASP A 684 0.51 -35.00 19.05
CA ASP A 684 0.36 -33.64 18.51
C ASP A 684 -0.96 -33.01 18.99
N TRP A 685 -2.02 -33.82 19.18
CA TRP A 685 -3.23 -33.39 19.86
C TRP A 685 -2.94 -32.90 21.30
N THR A 686 -2.09 -33.61 22.05
CA THR A 686 -1.68 -33.17 23.40
C THR A 686 -1.00 -31.79 23.37
N LYS A 687 -0.07 -31.57 22.43
CA LYS A 687 0.61 -30.27 22.25
C LYS A 687 -0.37 -29.17 21.84
N ILE A 688 -1.32 -29.48 20.97
CA ILE A 688 -2.34 -28.54 20.49
C ILE A 688 -3.28 -28.15 21.62
N SER A 689 -3.80 -29.10 22.40
CA SER A 689 -4.65 -28.80 23.56
C SER A 689 -3.92 -27.92 24.59
N HIS A 690 -2.63 -28.18 24.82
CA HIS A 690 -1.80 -27.33 25.67
C HIS A 690 -1.63 -25.91 25.10
N ALA A 691 -1.33 -25.79 23.81
CA ALA A 691 -1.20 -24.49 23.12
C ALA A 691 -2.52 -23.70 23.07
N ILE A 692 -3.66 -24.37 22.86
CA ILE A 692 -5.00 -23.76 22.94
C ILE A 692 -5.25 -23.20 24.35
N GLY A 693 -4.88 -23.93 25.41
CA GLY A 693 -4.97 -23.43 26.78
C GLY A 693 -4.20 -22.14 26.99
N ARG A 694 -2.91 -22.11 26.60
CA ARG A 694 -2.07 -20.90 26.68
C ARG A 694 -2.63 -19.74 25.83
N LEU A 695 -3.08 -20.01 24.61
CA LEU A 695 -3.62 -19.00 23.69
C LEU A 695 -4.98 -18.45 24.13
N ALA A 696 -5.80 -19.23 24.84
CA ALA A 696 -7.09 -18.77 25.37
C ALA A 696 -6.94 -17.80 26.56
N GLU A 697 -5.85 -17.89 27.31
CA GLU A 697 -5.51 -16.98 28.40
C GLU A 697 -4.66 -15.78 27.94
N ALA A 698 -4.11 -15.82 26.72
CA ALA A 698 -3.29 -14.76 26.16
C ALA A 698 -4.11 -13.50 25.81
N PRO A 699 -3.70 -12.29 26.21
CA PRO A 699 -4.43 -11.05 25.93
C PRO A 699 -4.15 -10.53 24.50
N LEU A 700 -4.39 -11.38 23.49
CA LEU A 700 -4.17 -11.09 22.07
C LEU A 700 -5.50 -10.84 21.35
N TYR A 701 -5.64 -9.65 20.76
CA TYR A 701 -6.83 -9.21 20.03
C TYR A 701 -6.48 -9.02 18.55
N ILE A 702 -7.26 -9.62 17.65
CA ILE A 702 -7.04 -9.57 16.20
C ILE A 702 -8.22 -8.86 15.53
N ASP A 703 -7.92 -7.97 14.59
CA ASP A 703 -8.89 -7.26 13.75
C ASP A 703 -8.48 -7.45 12.28
N ASP A 704 -9.36 -8.00 11.45
CA ASP A 704 -9.08 -8.35 10.05
C ASP A 704 -9.85 -7.48 9.03
N ASN A 705 -10.11 -6.20 9.35
CA ASN A 705 -10.71 -5.26 8.40
C ASN A 705 -9.70 -4.88 7.29
N PRO A 706 -9.91 -5.26 6.01
CA PRO A 706 -8.96 -4.98 4.93
C PRO A 706 -8.90 -3.51 4.48
N ARG A 707 -9.75 -2.63 5.05
CA ARG A 707 -9.78 -1.18 4.73
C ARG A 707 -9.66 -0.30 5.98
N ALA A 708 -8.96 -0.77 7.01
CA ALA A 708 -8.81 -0.02 8.25
C ALA A 708 -8.07 1.32 8.02
N THR A 709 -8.75 2.42 8.33
CA THR A 709 -8.13 3.76 8.37
C THR A 709 -7.36 3.96 9.68
N VAL A 710 -6.45 4.94 9.73
CA VAL A 710 -5.77 5.33 11.00
C VAL A 710 -6.79 5.70 12.08
N LEU A 711 -7.92 6.32 11.71
CA LEU A 711 -8.96 6.74 12.65
C LEU A 711 -9.65 5.53 13.29
N GLU A 712 -10.00 4.51 12.51
CA GLU A 712 -10.56 3.25 13.02
C GLU A 712 -9.59 2.51 13.92
N ILE A 713 -8.33 2.37 13.50
CA ILE A 713 -7.26 1.75 14.30
C ILE A 713 -7.14 2.47 15.65
N ARG A 714 -7.10 3.81 15.64
CA ARG A 714 -7.07 4.64 16.84
C ARG A 714 -8.29 4.43 17.73
N ALA A 715 -9.50 4.44 17.17
CA ALA A 715 -10.74 4.25 17.92
C ALA A 715 -10.79 2.88 18.61
N LYS A 716 -10.42 1.81 17.89
CA LYS A 716 -10.36 0.44 18.44
C LYS A 716 -9.29 0.31 19.53
N ALA A 717 -8.09 0.84 19.29
CA ALA A 717 -6.99 0.79 20.26
C ALA A 717 -7.29 1.61 21.54
N ARG A 718 -7.88 2.80 21.42
CA ARG A 718 -8.35 3.62 22.56
C ARG A 718 -9.40 2.86 23.39
N ARG A 719 -10.42 2.27 22.75
CA ARG A 719 -11.47 1.48 23.43
C ARG A 719 -10.88 0.28 24.18
N LEU A 720 -9.91 -0.40 23.58
CA LEU A 720 -9.23 -1.54 24.21
C LEU A 720 -8.37 -1.11 25.40
N LYS A 721 -7.57 -0.04 25.26
CA LYS A 721 -6.76 0.51 26.37
C LYS A 721 -7.66 0.96 27.53
N SER A 722 -8.77 1.66 27.25
CA SER A 722 -9.74 2.06 28.29
C SER A 722 -10.31 0.88 29.08
N ARG A 723 -10.51 -0.28 28.44
CA ARG A 723 -11.03 -1.50 29.09
C ARG A 723 -9.96 -2.26 29.89
N LEU A 724 -8.70 -2.22 29.47
CA LEU A 724 -7.60 -3.04 30.04
C LEU A 724 -6.59 -2.24 30.88
N GLY A 725 -6.69 -0.90 30.90
CA GLY A 725 -5.75 0.00 31.55
C GLY A 725 -4.54 0.31 30.68
N ASP A 726 -3.69 -0.69 30.44
CA ASP A 726 -2.45 -0.56 29.67
C ASP A 726 -2.47 -1.47 28.42
N LEU A 727 -1.84 -1.02 27.34
CA LEU A 727 -1.76 -1.73 26.06
C LEU A 727 -0.28 -1.94 25.72
N GLY A 728 0.12 -3.20 25.53
CA GLY A 728 1.51 -3.59 25.36
C GLY A 728 2.09 -3.28 24.00
N ILE A 729 1.37 -3.62 22.93
CA ILE A 729 1.84 -3.41 21.54
C ILE A 729 0.65 -3.34 20.59
N VAL A 730 0.75 -2.49 19.57
CA VAL A 730 -0.14 -2.49 18.40
C VAL A 730 0.66 -2.93 17.18
N VAL A 731 0.14 -3.87 16.39
CA VAL A 731 0.79 -4.36 15.15
C VAL A 731 -0.13 -4.09 13.96
N VAL A 732 0.43 -3.65 12.83
CA VAL A 732 -0.30 -3.36 11.58
C VAL A 732 0.38 -4.02 10.39
N ASP A 733 -0.33 -4.93 9.72
CA ASP A 733 0.16 -5.80 8.64
C ASP A 733 -0.68 -5.63 7.36
N TYR A 734 -0.28 -4.87 6.35
CA TYR A 734 0.90 -3.99 6.26
C TYR A 734 0.50 -2.57 5.82
N LEU A 735 1.33 -1.58 6.15
CA LEU A 735 1.00 -0.16 6.08
C LEU A 735 0.54 0.29 4.68
N GLN A 736 1.13 -0.25 3.60
CA GLN A 736 0.72 0.07 2.24
C GLN A 736 -0.62 -0.57 1.77
N LEU A 737 -1.37 -1.28 2.63
CA LEU A 737 -2.78 -1.65 2.39
C LEU A 737 -3.79 -0.69 3.05
N MET A 738 -3.33 0.17 3.96
CA MET A 738 -4.20 1.16 4.58
C MET A 738 -4.69 2.19 3.55
N THR A 739 -5.89 2.71 3.78
CA THR A 739 -6.49 3.82 3.03
C THR A 739 -6.42 5.10 3.87
N GLY A 740 -5.85 6.15 3.27
CA GLY A 740 -5.96 7.52 3.73
C GLY A 740 -7.29 8.15 3.33
N ARG A 741 -7.36 9.48 3.33
CA ARG A 741 -8.58 10.23 2.94
C ARG A 741 -8.73 10.28 1.42
N ASP A 742 -9.96 10.22 0.92
CA ASP A 742 -10.34 10.16 -0.52
C ASP A 742 -9.94 11.38 -1.39
N ARG A 743 -9.04 12.26 -0.90
CA ARG A 743 -8.50 13.44 -1.61
C ARG A 743 -6.98 13.40 -1.85
N ALA A 744 -6.29 12.31 -1.51
CA ALA A 744 -4.86 12.17 -1.80
C ALA A 744 -4.62 11.72 -3.26
N GLU A 745 -4.22 12.64 -4.15
CA GLU A 745 -3.88 12.31 -5.55
C GLU A 745 -2.57 11.49 -5.69
N ASN A 746 -1.75 11.42 -4.65
CA ASN A 746 -0.43 10.76 -4.66
C ASN A 746 -0.25 9.83 -3.43
N ARG A 747 0.03 8.55 -3.69
CA ARG A 747 0.21 7.48 -2.68
C ARG A 747 1.33 7.80 -1.68
N GLN A 748 2.37 8.53 -2.10
CA GLN A 748 3.52 8.89 -1.25
C GLN A 748 3.11 9.79 -0.08
N VAL A 749 2.23 10.76 -0.36
CA VAL A 749 1.65 11.67 0.63
C VAL A 749 0.73 10.89 1.56
N GLU A 750 -0.10 10.00 1.00
CA GLU A 750 -1.03 9.16 1.76
C GLU A 750 -0.31 8.25 2.77
N VAL A 751 0.75 7.55 2.34
CA VAL A 751 1.60 6.69 3.19
C VAL A 751 2.32 7.51 4.27
N SER A 752 2.67 8.77 3.97
CA SER A 752 3.28 9.70 4.95
C SER A 752 2.28 10.16 6.00
N GLU A 753 1.05 10.50 5.60
CA GLU A 753 -0.03 10.81 6.54
C GLU A 753 -0.38 9.61 7.43
N ILE A 754 -0.37 8.39 6.88
CA ILE A 754 -0.56 7.15 7.63
C ILE A 754 0.56 6.96 8.66
N SER A 755 1.82 7.08 8.25
CA SER A 755 3.00 6.95 9.13
C SER A 755 2.95 7.93 10.30
N ARG A 756 2.76 9.23 10.01
CA ARG A 756 2.59 10.27 11.03
C ARG A 756 1.39 9.99 11.95
N GLY A 757 0.28 9.53 11.39
CA GLY A 757 -0.91 9.15 12.15
C GLY A 757 -0.66 8.01 13.14
N LEU A 758 0.09 6.99 12.73
CA LEU A 758 0.52 5.89 13.60
C LEU A 758 1.54 6.34 14.65
N LYS A 759 2.41 7.32 14.34
CA LYS A 759 3.33 7.92 15.33
C LYS A 759 2.59 8.73 16.40
N VAL A 760 1.57 9.50 16.00
CA VAL A 760 0.68 10.21 16.95
C VAL A 760 -0.05 9.20 17.84
N LEU A 761 -0.60 8.13 17.24
CA LEU A 761 -1.24 7.03 17.97
C LEU A 761 -0.30 6.40 19.02
N ALA A 762 0.95 6.11 18.65
CA ALA A 762 1.93 5.52 19.55
C ALA A 762 2.17 6.41 20.79
N ARG A 763 2.40 7.71 20.58
CA ARG A 763 2.62 8.69 21.66
C ARG A 763 1.39 8.85 22.56
N GLU A 764 0.21 8.92 21.97
CA GLU A 764 -1.06 9.10 22.67
C GLU A 764 -1.41 7.88 23.54
N LEU A 765 -1.24 6.67 23.01
CA LEU A 765 -1.45 5.44 23.76
C LEU A 765 -0.30 5.09 24.69
N GLN A 766 0.86 5.77 24.59
CA GLN A 766 2.10 5.40 25.28
C GLN A 766 2.53 3.95 25.00
N THR A 767 2.20 3.43 23.81
CA THR A 767 2.34 2.02 23.41
C THR A 767 3.21 1.93 22.15
N PRO A 768 4.15 0.97 22.03
CA PRO A 768 4.85 0.73 20.78
C PRO A 768 3.88 0.29 19.66
N VAL A 769 3.99 0.95 18.52
CA VAL A 769 3.27 0.60 17.28
C VAL A 769 4.27 -0.01 16.29
N VAL A 770 4.05 -1.27 15.90
CA VAL A 770 4.84 -1.96 14.88
C VAL A 770 4.07 -1.97 13.57
N ALA A 771 4.60 -1.29 12.55
CA ALA A 771 4.01 -1.27 11.22
C ALA A 771 4.88 -2.05 10.23
N LEU A 772 4.29 -3.00 9.51
CA LEU A 772 5.02 -3.70 8.44
C LEU A 772 5.02 -2.86 7.17
N SER A 773 6.14 -2.86 6.47
CA SER A 773 6.32 -2.12 5.22
C SER A 773 6.96 -2.99 4.14
N GLN A 774 6.48 -2.83 2.92
CA GLN A 774 7.00 -3.55 1.76
C GLN A 774 8.18 -2.82 1.10
N LEU A 775 9.33 -3.48 0.97
CA LEU A 775 10.54 -2.89 0.39
C LEU A 775 10.49 -2.72 -1.14
N SER A 776 11.22 -1.70 -1.60
CA SER A 776 11.51 -1.37 -3.00
C SER A 776 12.22 -2.52 -3.72
N ARG A 777 12.12 -2.51 -5.05
CA ARG A 777 12.81 -3.48 -5.92
C ARG A 777 14.20 -3.02 -6.36
N GLY A 778 14.62 -1.80 -6.02
CA GLY A 778 15.96 -1.28 -6.36
C GLY A 778 17.08 -2.08 -5.67
N LEU A 779 16.79 -2.61 -4.49
CA LEU A 779 17.61 -3.58 -3.75
C LEU A 779 18.10 -4.75 -4.62
N GLU A 780 17.26 -5.27 -5.51
CA GLU A 780 17.59 -6.43 -6.35
C GLU A 780 18.55 -6.11 -7.49
N LEU A 781 18.76 -4.83 -7.80
CA LEU A 781 19.71 -4.37 -8.82
C LEU A 781 21.12 -4.12 -8.26
N ARG A 782 21.26 -3.93 -6.94
CA ARG A 782 22.56 -3.76 -6.28
C ARG A 782 23.36 -5.06 -6.27
N ALA A 783 24.70 -4.95 -6.15
CA ALA A 783 25.54 -6.11 -5.86
C ALA A 783 25.25 -6.68 -4.46
N ASP A 784 25.15 -5.80 -3.46
CA ASP A 784 24.69 -6.14 -2.10
C ASP A 784 23.16 -6.04 -1.98
N LYS A 785 22.53 -7.18 -1.64
CA LYS A 785 21.09 -7.34 -1.48
C LYS A 785 20.59 -7.01 -0.06
N ARG A 786 21.48 -6.69 0.89
CA ARG A 786 21.08 -6.24 2.23
C ARG A 786 20.25 -4.96 2.13
N PRO A 787 19.05 -4.89 2.72
CA PRO A 787 18.22 -3.68 2.72
C PRO A 787 18.87 -2.50 3.45
N MET A 788 18.59 -1.29 2.96
CA MET A 788 18.96 -0.01 3.56
C MET A 788 17.76 0.95 3.59
N LEU A 789 17.87 2.07 4.31
CA LEU A 789 16.76 3.03 4.51
C LEU A 789 16.13 3.52 3.19
N ALA A 790 16.95 3.72 2.15
CA ALA A 790 16.52 4.07 0.81
C ALA A 790 15.59 3.03 0.12
N ASP A 791 15.52 1.80 0.64
CA ASP A 791 14.65 0.73 0.13
C ASP A 791 13.24 0.73 0.71
N LEU A 792 12.88 1.59 1.68
CA LEU A 792 11.53 1.61 2.26
C LEU A 792 10.40 1.99 1.30
N ARG A 793 10.74 2.45 0.09
CA ARG A 793 9.84 2.84 -1.00
C ARG A 793 8.66 3.72 -0.56
N GLU A 794 8.95 5.02 -0.46
CA GLU A 794 8.52 5.95 -1.52
C GLU A 794 9.39 7.22 -1.59
N SER A 795 10.65 7.11 -1.16
CA SER A 795 11.62 8.20 -0.98
C SER A 795 12.25 8.75 -2.26
N GLY A 796 11.93 10.00 -2.61
CA GLY A 796 12.67 10.82 -3.57
C GLY A 796 14.04 11.22 -3.05
N CYS A 797 15.06 11.35 -3.90
CA CYS A 797 16.40 11.81 -3.47
C CYS A 797 17.03 12.78 -4.48
N LEU A 798 17.83 13.72 -3.98
CA LEU A 798 18.55 14.74 -4.75
C LEU A 798 20.03 14.35 -4.97
N THR A 799 20.74 15.01 -5.87
CA THR A 799 22.19 14.85 -6.02
C THR A 799 23.00 15.67 -5.02
N ALA A 800 24.31 15.38 -4.91
CA ALA A 800 25.24 16.13 -4.04
C ALA A 800 25.27 17.62 -4.37
N ASP A 801 25.13 17.99 -5.66
CA ASP A 801 25.17 19.36 -6.17
C ASP A 801 23.83 20.11 -6.07
N ALA A 802 22.77 19.47 -5.58
CA ALA A 802 21.56 20.17 -5.19
C ALA A 802 21.85 21.11 -4.01
N ARG A 803 21.32 22.34 -4.08
CA ARG A 803 21.68 23.47 -3.22
C ARG A 803 20.49 23.90 -2.39
N VAL A 804 20.54 23.59 -1.10
CA VAL A 804 19.52 23.94 -0.12
C VAL A 804 19.64 25.42 0.24
N LEU A 805 18.52 26.14 0.24
CA LEU A 805 18.47 27.55 0.61
C LEU A 805 18.28 27.71 2.13
N ARG A 806 19.30 28.22 2.82
CA ARG A 806 19.27 28.43 4.27
C ARG A 806 18.43 29.66 4.67
N ALA A 807 17.62 29.51 5.71
CA ALA A 807 16.84 30.62 6.28
C ALA A 807 17.68 31.54 7.17
N ASP A 808 18.72 31.00 7.83
CA ASP A 808 19.56 31.76 8.75
C ASP A 808 20.45 32.80 8.04
N THR A 809 21.01 32.46 6.89
CA THR A 809 22.03 33.23 6.16
C THR A 809 21.55 33.73 4.80
N GLY A 810 20.48 33.15 4.25
CA GLY A 810 20.00 33.43 2.90
C GLY A 810 20.86 32.83 1.78
N ALA A 811 21.95 32.14 2.15
CA ALA A 811 22.88 31.52 1.21
C ALA A 811 22.42 30.12 0.79
N GLU A 812 22.85 29.70 -0.41
CA GLU A 812 22.71 28.33 -0.90
C GLU A 812 23.92 27.48 -0.47
N VAL A 813 23.66 26.29 0.09
CA VAL A 813 24.68 25.30 0.49
C VAL A 813 24.33 23.94 -0.13
N THR A 814 25.33 23.21 -0.64
CA THR A 814 25.09 21.93 -1.33
C THR A 814 24.78 20.78 -0.36
N MET A 815 24.00 19.80 -0.80
CA MET A 815 23.74 18.56 -0.04
C MET A 815 25.05 17.84 0.32
N GLY A 816 26.04 17.85 -0.61
CA GLY A 816 27.37 17.29 -0.36
C GLY A 816 28.16 18.03 0.74
N GLU A 817 28.14 19.37 0.75
CA GLU A 817 28.78 20.16 1.82
C GLU A 817 28.13 19.90 3.19
N LEU A 818 26.80 19.83 3.25
CA LEU A 818 26.08 19.58 4.51
C LEU A 818 26.33 18.18 5.07
N LEU A 819 26.46 17.17 4.20
CA LEU A 819 26.88 15.83 4.63
C LEU A 819 28.32 15.83 5.17
N LEU A 820 29.23 16.53 4.50
CA LEU A 820 30.64 16.60 4.90
C LEU A 820 30.87 17.45 6.15
N SER A 821 30.09 18.51 6.38
CA SER A 821 30.17 19.31 7.61
C SER A 821 29.53 18.60 8.80
N GLY A 822 28.59 17.67 8.56
CA GLY A 822 27.86 16.97 9.61
C GLY A 822 26.94 17.89 10.42
N GLU A 823 26.63 19.08 9.90
CA GLU A 823 25.75 20.05 10.55
C GLU A 823 24.37 19.45 10.81
N ARG A 824 23.78 19.81 11.96
CA ARG A 824 22.45 19.41 12.39
C ARG A 824 21.58 20.61 12.69
N ASP A 825 20.28 20.41 12.58
CA ASP A 825 19.24 21.41 12.87
C ASP A 825 19.46 22.74 12.12
N ILE A 826 19.75 22.61 10.83
CA ILE A 826 20.08 23.66 9.87
C ILE A 826 18.79 24.44 9.50
N PRO A 827 18.71 25.76 9.74
CA PRO A 827 17.52 26.53 9.36
C PRO A 827 17.41 26.69 7.84
N VAL A 828 16.27 26.31 7.27
CA VAL A 828 16.00 26.30 5.81
C VAL A 828 14.66 26.92 5.46
N TRP A 829 14.54 27.44 4.24
CA TRP A 829 13.26 27.91 3.73
C TRP A 829 12.38 26.75 3.28
N THR A 830 11.15 26.74 3.79
CA THR A 830 10.12 25.74 3.52
C THR A 830 8.80 26.43 3.17
N VAL A 831 7.84 25.69 2.63
CA VAL A 831 6.52 26.22 2.24
C VAL A 831 5.43 25.58 3.10
N ASP A 832 4.53 26.40 3.64
CA ASP A 832 3.39 25.92 4.42
C ASP A 832 2.16 25.57 3.55
N ARG A 833 1.04 25.23 4.20
CA ARG A 833 -0.22 24.86 3.52
C ARG A 833 -0.88 26.02 2.77
N ASP A 834 -0.57 27.26 3.13
CA ASP A 834 -1.11 28.48 2.51
C ASP A 834 -0.19 29.03 1.41
N LEU A 835 0.86 28.26 1.06
CA LEU A 835 1.90 28.62 0.09
C LEU A 835 2.73 29.84 0.50
N ALA A 836 2.86 30.10 1.81
CA ALA A 836 3.78 31.09 2.36
C ALA A 836 5.16 30.46 2.67
N LEU A 837 6.22 31.28 2.60
CA LEU A 837 7.58 30.84 2.93
C LEU A 837 7.84 30.99 4.44
N VAL A 838 8.09 29.86 5.11
CA VAL A 838 8.36 29.79 6.55
C VAL A 838 9.70 29.11 6.82
N ALA A 839 10.38 29.57 7.87
CA ALA A 839 11.66 28.99 8.28
C ALA A 839 11.41 27.65 9.00
N GLY A 840 11.86 26.56 8.40
CA GLY A 840 11.83 25.21 8.98
C GLY A 840 13.22 24.75 9.41
N THR A 841 13.28 23.64 10.15
CA THR A 841 14.54 23.09 10.67
C THR A 841 14.88 21.78 9.98
N MET A 842 16.02 21.75 9.27
CA MET A 842 16.57 20.55 8.65
C MET A 842 17.53 19.84 9.61
N SER A 843 17.08 18.74 10.22
CA SER A 843 17.84 18.00 11.23
C SER A 843 19.18 17.45 10.75
N HIS A 844 19.29 16.95 9.51
CA HIS A 844 20.55 16.56 8.86
C HIS A 844 20.34 16.17 7.38
N VAL A 845 21.44 16.04 6.65
CA VAL A 845 21.53 15.40 5.31
C VAL A 845 22.23 14.05 5.45
N PHE A 846 21.78 13.04 4.68
CA PHE A 846 22.39 11.71 4.64
C PHE A 846 22.49 11.17 3.20
N ALA A 847 23.37 10.18 3.00
CA ALA A 847 23.54 9.52 1.70
C ALA A 847 22.53 8.39 1.49
N SER A 848 21.84 8.40 0.35
CA SER A 848 20.73 7.48 0.02
C SER A 848 21.08 6.51 -1.12
N GLY A 849 22.38 6.28 -1.34
CA GLY A 849 22.91 5.33 -2.32
C GLY A 849 23.15 5.93 -3.70
N THR A 850 23.02 5.11 -4.74
CA THR A 850 23.11 5.52 -6.16
C THR A 850 21.75 5.22 -6.82
N LYS A 851 21.23 6.17 -7.61
CA LYS A 851 19.95 6.03 -8.33
C LYS A 851 20.06 6.61 -9.76
N PRO A 852 19.17 6.23 -10.69
CA PRO A 852 19.01 6.94 -11.95
C PRO A 852 18.55 8.38 -11.69
N VAL A 853 19.36 9.34 -12.12
CA VAL A 853 19.12 10.77 -11.94
C VAL A 853 18.70 11.42 -13.26
N TYR A 854 17.82 12.41 -13.13
CA TYR A 854 17.27 13.21 -14.21
C TYR A 854 17.42 14.69 -13.88
N ARG A 855 17.75 15.49 -14.89
CA ARG A 855 17.87 16.94 -14.83
C ARG A 855 16.57 17.59 -15.25
N LEU A 856 15.86 18.16 -14.28
CA LEU A 856 14.71 19.01 -14.52
C LEU A 856 15.18 20.42 -14.88
N ARG A 857 14.63 21.05 -15.93
CA ARG A 857 14.87 22.46 -16.29
C ARG A 857 13.56 23.24 -16.41
N LEU A 858 13.50 24.41 -15.78
CA LEU A 858 12.31 25.28 -15.74
C LEU A 858 12.46 26.54 -16.62
N GLY A 859 11.33 27.19 -16.91
CA GLY A 859 11.21 28.34 -17.80
C GLY A 859 12.08 29.54 -17.42
N SER A 860 12.25 29.78 -16.11
CA SER A 860 13.15 30.81 -15.58
C SER A 860 14.65 30.48 -15.70
N GLY A 861 15.01 29.29 -16.18
CA GLY A 861 16.39 28.81 -16.30
C GLY A 861 16.90 28.01 -15.10
N ARG A 862 16.10 27.90 -14.02
CA ARG A 862 16.41 27.02 -12.87
C ARG A 862 16.53 25.57 -13.30
N ARG A 863 17.44 24.83 -12.67
CA ARG A 863 17.65 23.39 -12.89
C ARG A 863 17.87 22.67 -11.57
N ILE A 864 17.48 21.41 -11.49
CA ILE A 864 17.79 20.51 -10.36
C ILE A 864 17.93 19.07 -10.88
N ASP A 865 18.86 18.34 -10.28
CA ASP A 865 19.17 16.95 -10.64
C ASP A 865 18.64 16.05 -9.51
N ALA A 866 17.66 15.18 -9.83
CA ALA A 866 16.92 14.39 -8.85
C ALA A 866 16.59 12.98 -9.38
N SER A 867 16.22 12.05 -8.49
CA SER A 867 15.72 10.73 -8.90
C SER A 867 14.34 10.81 -9.57
N ALA A 868 14.01 9.84 -10.43
CA ALA A 868 12.71 9.78 -11.13
C ALA A 868 11.49 9.96 -10.21
N ASN A 869 11.54 9.40 -9.01
CA ASN A 869 10.47 9.42 -8.02
C ASN A 869 10.52 10.62 -7.05
N HIS A 870 11.31 11.66 -7.34
CA HIS A 870 11.34 12.85 -6.49
C HIS A 870 10.08 13.71 -6.69
N PRO A 871 9.34 14.07 -5.62
CA PRO A 871 8.17 14.93 -5.75
C PRO A 871 8.55 16.39 -5.98
N PHE A 872 7.74 17.09 -6.77
CA PHE A 872 7.79 18.52 -7.04
C PHE A 872 6.39 19.11 -6.88
N LEU A 873 6.28 20.23 -6.16
CA LEU A 873 4.98 20.85 -5.92
C LEU A 873 4.49 21.51 -7.22
N THR A 874 3.31 21.11 -7.69
CA THR A 874 2.66 21.66 -8.90
C THR A 874 1.32 22.31 -8.56
N VAL A 875 0.67 22.93 -9.55
CA VAL A 875 -0.62 23.62 -9.37
C VAL A 875 -1.73 22.70 -8.84
N GLY A 876 -1.67 21.39 -9.11
CA GLY A 876 -2.61 20.38 -8.61
C GLY A 876 -2.18 19.69 -7.30
N GLY A 877 -0.92 19.85 -6.88
CA GLY A 877 -0.33 19.07 -5.80
C GLY A 877 1.04 18.51 -6.17
N TRP A 878 1.57 17.59 -5.37
CA TRP A 878 2.90 17.01 -5.54
C TRP A 878 2.91 15.90 -6.61
N LEU A 879 3.62 16.16 -7.73
CA LEU A 879 3.85 15.18 -8.80
C LEU A 879 5.32 14.76 -8.83
N ARG A 880 5.59 13.51 -9.16
CA ARG A 880 6.96 13.00 -9.28
C ARG A 880 7.62 13.47 -10.57
N LEU A 881 8.95 13.53 -10.59
CA LEU A 881 9.73 13.90 -11.78
C LEU A 881 9.34 13.05 -13.01
N ASP A 882 9.11 11.74 -12.85
CA ASP A 882 8.69 10.84 -13.93
C ASP A 882 7.22 10.99 -14.37
N GLU A 883 6.43 11.77 -13.64
CA GLU A 883 5.04 12.16 -13.97
C GLU A 883 4.96 13.58 -14.56
N LEU A 884 6.04 14.39 -14.47
CA LEU A 884 6.09 15.74 -15.02
C LEU A 884 6.20 15.71 -16.57
N ALA A 885 5.16 16.22 -17.24
CA ALA A 885 5.23 16.55 -18.65
C ALA A 885 5.91 17.92 -18.89
N ILE A 886 6.48 18.10 -20.10
CA ILE A 886 6.93 19.43 -20.56
C ILE A 886 5.71 20.36 -20.62
N GLY A 887 5.83 21.55 -20.01
CA GLY A 887 4.75 22.51 -19.83
C GLY A 887 4.04 22.44 -18.47
N THR A 888 4.16 21.34 -17.71
CA THR A 888 3.68 21.27 -16.32
C THR A 888 4.36 22.36 -15.49
N ARG A 889 3.62 23.02 -14.59
CA ARG A 889 4.16 24.14 -13.80
C ARG A 889 4.52 23.71 -12.39
N VAL A 890 5.76 23.97 -12.01
CA VAL A 890 6.35 23.64 -10.70
C VAL A 890 6.47 24.91 -9.85
N ALA A 891 6.33 24.75 -8.54
CA ALA A 891 6.49 25.77 -7.52
C ALA A 891 7.95 26.23 -7.41
N VAL A 892 8.16 27.54 -7.55
CA VAL A 892 9.42 28.22 -7.22
C VAL A 892 9.11 29.46 -6.36
N PRO A 893 10.00 29.91 -5.47
CA PRO A 893 9.77 31.13 -4.69
C PRO A 893 9.47 32.36 -5.59
N ARG A 894 8.49 33.17 -5.17
CA ARG A 894 8.08 34.44 -5.78
C ARG A 894 8.82 35.62 -5.14
N ARG A 895 9.11 35.53 -3.84
CA ARG A 895 10.01 36.42 -3.09
C ARG A 895 10.84 35.56 -2.15
N LEU A 896 11.95 36.09 -1.65
CA LEU A 896 12.68 35.48 -0.53
C LEU A 896 12.62 36.45 0.66
N PRO A 897 12.12 36.03 1.84
CA PRO A 897 12.19 36.86 3.02
C PRO A 897 13.64 37.16 3.42
N ALA A 898 13.84 38.25 4.18
CA ALA A 898 15.16 38.56 4.72
C ALA A 898 15.64 37.44 5.67
N PRO A 899 16.93 37.07 5.63
CA PRO A 899 17.46 35.99 6.46
C PRO A 899 17.42 36.33 7.95
N THR A 900 17.32 35.29 8.79
CA THR A 900 17.17 35.44 10.24
C THR A 900 18.40 36.07 10.91
N ARG A 901 19.60 35.80 10.38
CA ARG A 901 20.85 36.46 10.76
C ARG A 901 21.22 37.47 9.69
N ARG A 902 21.49 38.71 10.11
CA ARG A 902 21.98 39.77 9.23
C ARG A 902 23.46 40.05 9.52
N CYS A 903 24.19 40.42 8.49
CA CYS A 903 25.60 40.82 8.58
C CYS A 903 25.72 42.30 8.23
N GLU A 904 26.40 43.08 9.07
CA GLU A 904 26.64 44.51 8.81
C GLU A 904 28.05 44.67 8.24
N TRP A 905 28.15 45.14 6.99
CA TRP A 905 29.40 45.50 6.33
C TRP A 905 29.36 46.99 5.97
N ALA A 906 30.51 47.66 6.05
CA ALA A 906 30.65 49.02 5.56
C ALA A 906 30.49 49.06 4.03
N VAL A 907 29.92 50.15 3.50
CA VAL A 907 29.72 50.34 2.05
C VAL A 907 31.02 50.24 1.25
N ALA A 908 32.17 50.50 1.87
CA ALA A 908 33.49 50.27 1.28
C ALA A 908 33.78 48.77 1.07
N GLU A 909 33.61 47.95 2.11
CA GLU A 909 33.83 46.50 2.08
C GLU A 909 32.90 45.80 1.07
N VAL A 910 31.63 46.23 1.03
CA VAL A 910 30.64 45.73 0.05
C VAL A 910 31.07 46.04 -1.38
N ARG A 911 31.63 47.23 -1.65
CA ARG A 911 32.14 47.62 -2.98
C ARG A 911 33.44 46.92 -3.33
N GLU A 912 34.29 46.62 -2.35
CA GLU A 912 35.54 45.88 -2.55
C GLU A 912 35.25 44.42 -2.92
N ALA A 913 34.39 43.73 -2.16
CA ALA A 913 33.92 42.40 -2.50
C ALA A 913 33.20 42.33 -3.87
N ALA A 914 32.45 43.38 -4.24
CA ALA A 914 31.84 43.46 -5.58
C ALA A 914 32.90 43.52 -6.71
N ARG A 915 34.01 44.23 -6.50
CA ARG A 915 35.14 44.26 -7.45
C ARG A 915 35.85 42.92 -7.53
N GLU A 916 36.13 42.29 -6.38
CA GLU A 916 36.73 40.95 -6.33
C GLU A 916 35.89 39.92 -7.09
N VAL A 917 34.56 39.97 -6.94
CA VAL A 917 33.63 39.10 -7.68
C VAL A 917 33.74 39.30 -9.19
N VAL A 918 33.78 40.55 -9.66
CA VAL A 918 33.94 40.86 -11.10
C VAL A 918 35.31 40.40 -11.61
N GLU A 919 36.41 40.65 -10.88
CA GLU A 919 37.76 40.20 -11.28
C GLU A 919 37.96 38.68 -11.25
N ALA A 920 37.33 37.98 -10.29
CA ALA A 920 37.44 36.54 -10.16
C ALA A 920 36.62 35.77 -11.20
N THR A 921 35.58 36.40 -11.76
CA THR A 921 34.66 35.81 -12.75
C THR A 921 35.36 35.33 -14.03
N ASP A 922 36.43 36.01 -14.46
CA ASP A 922 37.23 35.63 -15.63
C ASP A 922 38.37 34.65 -15.31
N ARG A 923 38.64 34.37 -14.02
CA ARG A 923 39.76 33.53 -13.55
C ARG A 923 39.34 32.17 -13.03
N LEU A 924 38.13 32.03 -12.49
CA LEU A 924 37.65 30.81 -11.85
C LEU A 924 36.83 29.92 -12.81
N PRO A 925 36.77 28.59 -12.56
CA PRO A 925 35.89 27.68 -13.30
C PRO A 925 34.41 28.11 -13.21
N ALA A 926 33.64 27.88 -14.27
CA ALA A 926 32.29 28.44 -14.42
C ALA A 926 31.29 28.08 -13.30
N ASP A 927 31.46 26.94 -12.63
CA ASP A 927 30.57 26.49 -11.54
C ASP A 927 31.15 26.77 -10.13
N CYS A 928 32.30 27.44 -10.01
CA CYS A 928 32.88 27.84 -8.73
C CYS A 928 32.03 28.94 -8.05
N PRO A 929 31.75 28.86 -6.73
CA PRO A 929 31.14 29.99 -6.01
C PRO A 929 32.08 31.20 -6.06
N VAL A 930 31.55 32.33 -6.55
CA VAL A 930 32.29 33.60 -6.67
C VAL A 930 31.79 34.62 -5.64
N VAL A 931 30.47 34.65 -5.37
CA VAL A 931 29.87 35.58 -4.40
C VAL A 931 30.09 35.09 -2.96
N PRO A 932 30.71 35.89 -2.06
CA PRO A 932 30.88 35.49 -0.65
C PRO A 932 29.53 35.26 0.05
N ARG A 933 29.42 34.18 0.86
CA ARG A 933 28.16 33.83 1.56
C ARG A 933 27.61 34.96 2.43
N ALA A 934 28.46 35.81 3.00
CA ALA A 934 28.06 36.97 3.79
C ALA A 934 27.22 38.00 3.02
N ILE A 935 27.40 38.13 1.69
CA ILE A 935 26.60 39.03 0.84
C ILE A 935 25.11 38.68 0.90
N PHE A 936 24.77 37.39 0.98
CA PHE A 936 23.39 36.92 1.08
C PHE A 936 22.72 37.32 2.40
N SER A 937 23.50 37.62 3.44
CA SER A 937 23.06 38.04 4.78
C SER A 937 23.05 39.57 4.98
N LEU A 938 23.50 40.38 4.00
CA LEU A 938 23.48 41.85 4.10
C LEU A 938 22.04 42.40 4.21
N PRO A 939 21.81 43.57 4.84
CA PRO A 939 20.61 44.39 4.65
C PRO A 939 20.28 44.68 3.18
N ASP A 940 19.02 44.93 2.85
CA ASP A 940 18.55 45.08 1.46
C ASP A 940 19.18 46.29 0.74
N ASP A 941 19.48 47.37 1.47
CA ASP A 941 20.16 48.57 0.99
C ASP A 941 21.65 48.33 0.69
N ALA A 942 22.35 47.61 1.55
CA ALA A 942 23.72 47.15 1.31
C ALA A 942 23.78 46.15 0.15
N LEU A 943 22.78 45.26 0.02
CA LEU A 943 22.65 44.35 -1.11
C LEU A 943 22.40 45.09 -2.43
N VAL A 944 21.59 46.14 -2.43
CA VAL A 944 21.39 47.03 -3.59
C VAL A 944 22.72 47.70 -4.00
N ALA A 945 23.54 48.14 -3.03
CA ALA A 945 24.86 48.69 -3.30
C ALA A 945 25.85 47.66 -3.89
N PHE A 946 25.80 46.40 -3.44
CA PHE A 946 26.56 45.29 -4.03
C PHE A 946 26.15 45.05 -5.49
N LEU A 947 24.84 44.90 -5.74
CA LEU A 947 24.32 44.64 -7.09
C LEU A 947 24.63 45.78 -8.06
N ALA A 948 24.54 47.04 -7.61
CA ALA A 948 24.90 48.20 -8.42
C ALA A 948 26.41 48.30 -8.74
N ALA A 949 27.27 47.65 -7.95
CA ALA A 949 28.71 47.58 -8.20
C ALA A 949 29.12 46.37 -9.05
N VAL A 950 28.40 45.24 -8.96
CA VAL A 950 28.63 44.05 -9.80
C VAL A 950 28.05 44.22 -11.20
N TRP A 951 26.94 44.96 -11.36
CA TRP A 951 26.30 45.19 -12.66
C TRP A 951 27.07 46.24 -13.47
N PRO A 952 27.73 45.89 -14.60
CA PRO A 952 28.65 46.81 -15.26
C PRO A 952 27.96 48.05 -15.83
N HIS A 953 28.66 49.19 -15.80
CA HIS A 953 28.34 50.37 -16.62
C HIS A 953 28.58 50.09 -18.12
N GLY A 954 27.77 49.20 -18.72
CA GLY A 954 27.88 48.82 -20.13
C GLY A 954 27.11 47.57 -20.56
N ASP A 955 26.67 46.72 -19.62
CA ASP A 955 25.96 45.48 -19.98
C ASP A 955 24.54 45.80 -20.51
N GLY A 956 24.24 45.28 -21.69
CA GLY A 956 23.36 45.96 -22.65
C GLY A 956 21.90 46.11 -22.21
N VAL A 957 21.27 47.18 -22.71
CA VAL A 957 19.81 47.26 -22.79
C VAL A 957 19.37 46.56 -24.07
N SER A 958 18.62 45.46 -23.96
CA SER A 958 18.02 44.83 -25.14
C SER A 958 16.64 45.41 -25.43
N HIS A 959 16.47 45.95 -26.65
CA HIS A 959 15.20 46.44 -27.17
C HIS A 959 14.43 45.31 -27.87
N HIS A 960 13.62 44.56 -27.11
CA HIS A 960 12.63 43.64 -27.67
C HIS A 960 11.22 44.19 -27.40
N GLY A 961 10.61 44.72 -28.45
CA GLY A 961 9.43 45.59 -28.33
C GLY A 961 9.78 46.99 -27.84
N HIS A 962 8.77 47.84 -27.66
CA HIS A 962 8.91 49.27 -27.33
C HIS A 962 9.48 49.58 -25.92
N ARG A 963 10.11 48.63 -25.21
CA ARG A 963 10.63 48.84 -23.84
C ARG A 963 12.04 48.26 -23.63
N PRO A 964 12.94 48.99 -22.94
CA PRO A 964 14.27 48.51 -22.61
C PRO A 964 14.22 47.40 -21.55
N ARG A 965 14.94 46.29 -21.75
CA ARG A 965 15.16 45.27 -20.72
C ARG A 965 16.63 45.16 -20.33
N PRO A 966 17.01 45.41 -19.06
CA PRO A 966 18.34 45.16 -18.56
C PRO A 966 18.69 43.67 -18.60
N HIS A 967 19.94 43.36 -18.91
CA HIS A 967 20.50 42.01 -18.77
C HIS A 967 21.99 42.09 -18.40
N CYS A 968 22.49 41.01 -17.80
CA CYS A 968 23.92 40.79 -17.53
C CYS A 968 24.36 39.50 -18.24
N VAL A 969 25.61 39.44 -18.72
CA VAL A 969 26.20 38.23 -19.32
C VAL A 969 27.52 37.87 -18.64
N SER A 970 27.64 36.65 -18.15
CA SER A 970 28.87 36.15 -17.52
C SER A 970 29.32 34.81 -18.10
N ALA A 971 30.63 34.53 -18.04
CA ALA A 971 31.16 33.18 -18.26
C ALA A 971 30.94 32.28 -17.04
N SER A 972 30.82 32.84 -15.83
CA SER A 972 30.47 32.09 -14.63
C SER A 972 28.99 31.71 -14.66
N SER A 973 28.75 30.40 -14.67
CA SER A 973 27.44 29.79 -14.53
C SER A 973 26.87 30.05 -13.13
N ARG A 974 27.73 30.00 -12.10
CA ARG A 974 27.37 30.17 -10.69
C ARG A 974 27.04 31.61 -10.31
N LEU A 975 27.82 32.60 -10.76
CA LEU A 975 27.53 34.03 -10.52
C LEU A 975 26.11 34.41 -10.97
N ILE A 976 25.69 33.89 -12.13
CA ILE A 976 24.38 34.16 -12.70
C ILE A 976 23.24 33.54 -11.88
N ASP A 977 23.44 32.34 -11.32
CA ASP A 977 22.47 31.72 -10.40
C ASP A 977 22.41 32.51 -9.08
N ASP A 978 23.56 32.95 -8.55
CA ASP A 978 23.66 33.75 -7.32
C ASP A 978 22.96 35.11 -7.48
N LEU A 979 23.22 35.82 -8.58
CA LEU A 979 22.54 37.07 -8.93
C LEU A 979 21.02 36.87 -9.12
N GLN A 980 20.56 35.74 -9.67
CA GLN A 980 19.12 35.44 -9.76
C GLN A 980 18.48 35.32 -8.37
N THR A 981 19.18 34.70 -7.41
CA THR A 981 18.70 34.55 -6.03
C THR A 981 18.72 35.89 -5.26
N LEU A 982 19.78 36.70 -5.41
CA LEU A 982 19.87 38.04 -4.81
C LEU A 982 18.80 39.01 -5.34
N LEU A 983 18.54 39.00 -6.66
CA LEU A 983 17.47 39.78 -7.27
C LEU A 983 16.08 39.35 -6.78
N LEU A 984 15.86 38.05 -6.54
CA LEU A 984 14.59 37.53 -6.04
C LEU A 984 14.28 37.98 -4.59
N ARG A 985 15.31 38.20 -3.77
CA ARG A 985 15.17 38.81 -2.44
C ARG A 985 14.68 40.26 -2.52
N LEU A 986 15.09 41.00 -3.54
CA LEU A 986 14.58 42.35 -3.84
C LEU A 986 13.25 42.34 -4.64
N GLU A 987 12.61 41.18 -4.78
CA GLU A 987 11.41 40.89 -5.60
C GLU A 987 11.55 41.30 -7.09
N VAL A 988 12.78 41.29 -7.62
CA VAL A 988 13.07 41.49 -9.04
C VAL A 988 13.16 40.12 -9.72
N HIS A 989 12.17 39.79 -10.56
CA HIS A 989 12.19 38.55 -11.32
C HIS A 989 13.13 38.60 -12.51
N SER A 990 13.88 37.53 -12.72
CA SER A 990 14.78 37.37 -13.85
C SER A 990 14.77 35.93 -14.38
N ARG A 991 15.20 35.80 -15.64
CA ARG A 991 15.35 34.54 -16.36
C ARG A 991 16.77 34.38 -16.84
N VAL A 992 17.30 33.17 -16.66
CA VAL A 992 18.63 32.77 -17.12
C VAL A 992 18.52 32.00 -18.43
N VAL A 993 19.32 32.42 -19.42
CA VAL A 993 19.50 31.73 -20.70
C VAL A 993 20.98 31.40 -20.84
N ARG A 994 21.32 30.11 -20.85
CA ARG A 994 22.69 29.65 -21.15
C ARG A 994 22.89 29.68 -22.68
N LEU A 995 23.99 30.29 -23.13
CA LEU A 995 24.32 30.55 -24.53
C LEU A 995 25.43 29.58 -24.98
N GLY A 996 25.14 28.75 -25.97
CA GLY A 996 26.09 27.80 -26.57
C GLY A 996 25.64 26.34 -26.47
N SER A 997 25.98 25.53 -27.49
CA SER A 997 25.60 24.11 -27.61
C SER A 997 26.67 23.13 -27.13
N ASN A 998 27.90 23.57 -26.88
CA ASN A 998 29.01 22.73 -26.39
C ASN A 998 29.40 23.10 -24.96
N ALA A 999 29.54 22.08 -24.10
CA ALA A 999 29.65 22.21 -22.65
C ALA A 999 30.98 22.79 -22.11
N ALA A 1000 31.87 23.33 -22.96
CA ALA A 1000 33.20 23.79 -22.56
C ALA A 1000 33.28 25.29 -22.20
N VAL A 1001 32.51 26.17 -22.86
CA VAL A 1001 32.51 27.63 -22.59
C VAL A 1001 31.11 28.23 -22.85
N GLY A 1002 30.11 27.80 -22.08
CA GLY A 1002 28.74 28.30 -22.20
C GLY A 1002 28.50 29.57 -21.38
N ARG A 1003 28.61 30.76 -21.99
CA ARG A 1003 28.24 32.02 -21.33
C ARG A 1003 26.77 32.00 -20.90
N ALA A 1004 26.44 32.60 -19.77
CA ALA A 1004 25.09 32.68 -19.25
C ALA A 1004 24.58 34.13 -19.24
N ARG A 1005 23.38 34.36 -19.75
CA ARG A 1005 22.71 35.65 -19.77
C ARG A 1005 21.55 35.65 -18.78
N LEU A 1006 21.55 36.59 -17.84
CA LEU A 1006 20.43 36.87 -16.95
C LEU A 1006 19.68 38.10 -17.47
N SER A 1007 18.39 37.96 -17.76
CA SER A 1007 17.52 39.06 -18.22
C SER A 1007 16.36 39.28 -17.28
N ILE A 1008 16.04 40.54 -16.98
CA ILE A 1008 14.91 40.89 -16.10
C ILE A 1008 13.58 40.65 -16.83
N GLU A 1009 12.63 40.02 -16.13
CA GLU A 1009 11.34 39.62 -16.70
C GLU A 1009 10.18 40.48 -16.20
N GLY A 1010 9.41 41.02 -17.15
CA GLY A 1010 8.21 41.80 -16.88
C GLY A 1010 8.49 43.29 -16.59
N ASP A 1011 7.49 44.11 -16.87
CA ASP A 1011 7.61 45.56 -16.78
C ASP A 1011 7.68 46.05 -15.32
N GLU A 1012 7.08 45.31 -14.39
CA GLU A 1012 7.12 45.59 -12.95
C GLU A 1012 8.52 45.36 -12.38
N SER A 1013 9.14 44.20 -12.62
CA SER A 1013 10.51 43.92 -12.19
C SER A 1013 11.53 44.82 -12.90
N SER A 1014 11.30 45.18 -14.17
CA SER A 1014 12.15 46.13 -14.90
C SER A 1014 12.08 47.55 -14.31
N ARG A 1015 10.88 48.02 -13.92
CA ARG A 1015 10.71 49.31 -13.22
C ARG A 1015 11.37 49.28 -11.85
N ARG A 1016 11.07 48.25 -11.04
CA ARG A 1016 11.61 48.09 -9.68
C ARG A 1016 13.13 48.01 -9.66
N PHE A 1017 13.74 47.27 -10.60
CA PHE A 1017 15.18 47.27 -10.77
C PHE A 1017 15.72 48.67 -11.13
N GLY A 1018 15.05 49.39 -12.04
CA GLY A 1018 15.39 50.77 -12.37
C GLY A 1018 15.33 51.71 -11.16
N GLU A 1019 14.29 51.60 -10.33
CA GLU A 1019 14.11 52.38 -9.10
C GLU A 1019 15.22 52.07 -8.07
N LEU A 1020 15.52 50.78 -7.85
CA LEU A 1020 16.59 50.35 -6.93
C LEU A 1020 17.97 50.82 -7.39
N MET A 1021 18.29 50.68 -8.69
CA MET A 1021 19.58 51.13 -9.23
C MET A 1021 19.69 52.66 -9.26
N ALA A 1022 18.61 53.38 -9.59
CA ALA A 1022 18.59 54.85 -9.52
C ALA A 1022 18.76 55.34 -8.06
N GLY A 1023 18.13 54.68 -7.09
CA GLY A 1023 18.33 54.95 -5.66
C GLY A 1023 19.77 54.70 -5.20
N ALA A 1024 20.41 53.61 -5.65
CA ALA A 1024 21.82 53.33 -5.39
C ALA A 1024 22.76 54.41 -5.96
N MET A 1025 22.45 54.93 -7.16
CA MET A 1025 23.20 56.02 -7.79
C MET A 1025 22.97 57.36 -7.10
N ALA A 1026 21.76 57.63 -6.59
CA ALA A 1026 21.47 58.81 -5.77
C ALA A 1026 22.19 58.77 -4.41
N LEU A 1027 22.27 57.59 -3.77
CA LEU A 1027 23.01 57.39 -2.52
C LEU A 1027 24.54 57.62 -2.65
N ALA A 1028 25.08 57.65 -3.87
CA ALA A 1028 26.46 58.10 -4.12
C ALA A 1028 26.65 59.62 -4.01
N GLY A 1029 25.57 60.41 -3.89
CA GLY A 1029 25.57 61.86 -3.72
C GLY A 1029 24.59 62.34 -2.65
N GLN A 1030 25.02 62.29 -1.38
CA GLN A 1030 24.43 62.89 -0.16
C GLN A 1030 22.93 63.28 -0.16
N GLY A 1031 22.13 62.59 0.65
CA GLY A 1031 20.84 63.11 1.14
C GLY A 1031 19.80 62.02 1.40
N ALA A 1032 19.29 61.93 2.64
CA ALA A 1032 18.22 60.99 2.98
C ALA A 1032 16.86 61.46 2.45
N GLY A 1033 16.08 60.54 1.87
CA GLY A 1033 14.73 60.81 1.34
C GLY A 1033 13.83 59.57 1.41
N GLN A 1034 12.56 59.76 1.77
CA GLN A 1034 11.61 58.69 2.07
C GLN A 1034 11.23 57.86 0.83
N GLY A 1035 11.27 56.52 0.97
CA GLY A 1035 10.84 55.60 -0.08
C GLY A 1035 9.32 55.57 -0.25
N VAL A 1036 8.84 55.96 -1.44
CA VAL A 1036 7.42 55.85 -1.84
C VAL A 1036 7.21 54.51 -2.54
N ALA A 1037 6.28 53.68 -2.05
CA ALA A 1037 5.91 52.41 -2.67
C ALA A 1037 4.67 52.57 -3.58
N PRO A 1038 4.74 52.29 -4.89
CA PRO A 1038 3.58 52.32 -5.79
C PRO A 1038 2.97 50.92 -6.03
N PRO A 1039 1.68 50.82 -6.44
CA PRO A 1039 0.89 49.62 -6.19
C PRO A 1039 0.53 48.78 -7.43
N SER A 1040 0.53 47.45 -7.27
CA SER A 1040 -0.02 46.48 -8.25
C SER A 1040 -0.97 45.48 -7.60
N ARG A 1041 -0.51 44.76 -6.56
CA ARG A 1041 -1.23 43.64 -5.93
C ARG A 1041 -2.47 44.04 -5.14
N HIS A 1042 -2.57 45.29 -4.69
CA HIS A 1042 -3.77 45.81 -4.02
C HIS A 1042 -5.03 45.62 -4.91
N ARG A 1043 -4.91 45.71 -6.24
CA ARG A 1043 -6.03 45.44 -7.16
C ARG A 1043 -6.42 43.96 -7.24
N LEU A 1044 -5.46 43.04 -7.16
CA LEU A 1044 -5.74 41.61 -7.30
C LEU A 1044 -6.35 41.03 -6.01
N ALA A 1045 -5.89 41.50 -4.85
CA ALA A 1045 -6.55 41.27 -3.57
C ALA A 1045 -7.94 41.95 -3.50
N GLN A 1046 -8.09 43.18 -4.02
CA GLN A 1046 -9.42 43.83 -4.14
C GLN A 1046 -10.38 43.04 -5.04
N VAL A 1047 -9.89 42.50 -6.16
CA VAL A 1047 -10.71 41.68 -7.07
C VAL A 1047 -11.08 40.35 -6.42
N ALA A 1048 -10.18 39.69 -5.70
CA ALA A 1048 -10.50 38.48 -4.95
C ALA A 1048 -11.53 38.74 -3.83
N ALA A 1049 -11.36 39.82 -3.06
CA ALA A 1049 -12.31 40.24 -2.04
C ALA A 1049 -13.67 40.70 -2.61
N ALA A 1050 -13.70 41.25 -3.83
CA ALA A 1050 -14.93 41.65 -4.52
C ALA A 1050 -15.66 40.47 -5.21
N LEU A 1051 -14.98 39.34 -5.42
CA LEU A 1051 -15.54 38.11 -5.98
C LEU A 1051 -15.82 37.05 -4.90
N ASP A 1052 -15.45 37.30 -3.65
CA ASP A 1052 -15.50 36.37 -2.51
C ASP A 1052 -14.82 34.99 -2.79
N ASP A 1053 -13.79 35.01 -3.64
CA ASP A 1053 -13.10 33.80 -4.10
C ASP A 1053 -11.87 33.51 -3.22
N ALA A 1054 -12.06 32.62 -2.25
CA ALA A 1054 -11.02 32.15 -1.33
C ALA A 1054 -9.87 31.37 -2.00
N ALA A 1055 -10.01 30.92 -3.25
CA ALA A 1055 -8.90 30.35 -4.03
C ALA A 1055 -8.12 31.46 -4.76
N LEU A 1056 -8.79 32.52 -5.21
CA LEU A 1056 -8.16 33.68 -5.82
C LEU A 1056 -7.38 34.52 -4.79
N ASP A 1057 -7.91 34.72 -3.58
CA ASP A 1057 -7.22 35.46 -2.51
C ASP A 1057 -5.97 34.71 -2.01
N ARG A 1058 -6.06 33.39 -1.80
CA ARG A 1058 -4.88 32.54 -1.53
C ARG A 1058 -3.82 32.67 -2.64
N ARG A 1059 -4.21 32.62 -3.92
CA ARG A 1059 -3.28 32.78 -5.06
C ARG A 1059 -2.68 34.19 -5.15
N ALA A 1060 -3.40 35.22 -4.70
CA ALA A 1060 -2.93 36.59 -4.64
C ALA A 1060 -1.89 36.79 -3.52
N ARG A 1061 -2.06 36.11 -2.37
CA ARG A 1061 -1.16 36.18 -1.19
C ARG A 1061 0.01 35.20 -1.23
N ALA A 1062 -0.08 34.10 -1.97
CA ALA A 1062 0.96 33.06 -2.04
C ALA A 1062 2.36 33.58 -2.41
N ASP A 1063 3.37 33.10 -1.68
CA ASP A 1063 4.79 33.42 -1.87
C ASP A 1063 5.48 32.52 -2.89
N VAL A 1064 4.72 31.62 -3.53
CA VAL A 1064 5.15 30.73 -4.61
C VAL A 1064 4.67 31.25 -5.97
N ARG A 1065 5.47 31.07 -7.03
CA ARG A 1065 5.07 31.27 -8.43
C ARG A 1065 5.21 29.96 -9.22
N TRP A 1066 4.47 29.85 -10.31
CA TRP A 1066 4.32 28.61 -11.09
C TRP A 1066 5.10 28.66 -12.41
N ASP A 1067 6.29 28.06 -12.41
CA ASP A 1067 7.27 28.08 -13.51
C ASP A 1067 7.17 26.80 -14.37
N PRO A 1068 6.97 26.89 -15.70
CA PRO A 1068 6.80 25.70 -16.55
C PRO A 1068 8.09 24.89 -16.72
N VAL A 1069 7.97 23.57 -16.69
CA VAL A 1069 9.02 22.62 -17.11
C VAL A 1069 9.27 22.76 -18.61
N VAL A 1070 10.54 22.87 -19.01
CA VAL A 1070 10.95 23.01 -20.42
C VAL A 1070 11.72 21.79 -20.94
N ALA A 1071 12.43 21.08 -20.06
CA ALA A 1071 13.18 19.88 -20.40
C ALA A 1071 13.36 18.96 -19.19
N ILE A 1072 13.44 17.66 -19.45
CA ILE A 1072 13.82 16.61 -18.50
C ILE A 1072 14.84 15.72 -19.21
N ASP A 1073 16.11 15.76 -18.79
CA ASP A 1073 17.20 15.00 -19.41
C ASP A 1073 17.67 13.88 -18.46
N SER A 1074 17.84 12.63 -18.93
CA SER A 1074 18.46 11.60 -18.08
C SER A 1074 19.97 11.80 -17.97
N LEU A 1075 20.51 11.63 -16.76
CA LEU A 1075 21.94 11.78 -16.43
C LEU A 1075 22.63 10.46 -16.03
N GLY A 1076 21.91 9.33 -16.10
CA GLY A 1076 22.39 8.01 -15.68
C GLY A 1076 22.40 7.82 -14.16
N GLU A 1077 23.06 6.75 -13.72
CA GLU A 1077 23.26 6.43 -12.29
C GLU A 1077 24.20 7.44 -11.62
N ARG A 1078 23.78 8.03 -10.51
CA ARG A 1078 24.58 8.97 -9.71
C ARG A 1078 24.36 8.79 -8.21
N PRO A 1079 25.34 9.14 -7.36
CA PRO A 1079 25.14 9.22 -5.92
C PRO A 1079 24.04 10.22 -5.58
N VAL A 1080 23.12 9.81 -4.72
CA VAL A 1080 21.97 10.61 -4.26
C VAL A 1080 21.91 10.69 -2.74
N TYR A 1081 21.27 11.74 -2.27
CA TYR A 1081 21.25 12.22 -0.90
C TYR A 1081 19.83 12.65 -0.54
N ASP A 1082 19.53 12.64 0.73
CA ASP A 1082 18.20 12.96 1.27
C ASP A 1082 18.35 13.78 2.55
N ALA A 1083 17.30 14.49 2.92
CA ALA A 1083 17.29 15.46 4.01
C ALA A 1083 16.11 15.20 4.95
N THR A 1084 16.32 15.46 6.24
CA THR A 1084 15.22 15.50 7.22
C THR A 1084 14.87 16.93 7.57
N VAL A 1085 13.66 17.39 7.22
CA VAL A 1085 13.11 18.71 7.60
C VAL A 1085 11.82 18.52 8.39
N ALA A 1086 11.78 19.05 9.60
CA ALA A 1086 10.64 18.93 10.50
C ALA A 1086 9.44 19.79 10.06
N GLU A 1087 8.25 19.43 10.56
CA GLU A 1087 6.97 20.17 10.48
C GLU A 1087 6.35 20.30 9.08
N THR A 1088 7.05 20.91 8.13
CA THR A 1088 6.54 21.19 6.77
C THR A 1088 6.92 20.10 5.76
N HIS A 1089 7.91 19.26 6.09
CA HIS A 1089 8.40 18.14 5.27
C HIS A 1089 8.77 18.49 3.82
N ASN A 1090 9.10 19.76 3.55
CA ASN A 1090 9.56 20.24 2.26
C ASN A 1090 10.62 21.34 2.47
N PHE A 1091 11.38 21.65 1.43
CA PHE A 1091 12.36 22.73 1.45
C PHE A 1091 12.59 23.32 0.05
N VAL A 1092 13.33 24.42 -0.01
CA VAL A 1092 13.74 25.06 -1.26
C VAL A 1092 15.14 24.60 -1.67
N ALA A 1093 15.25 23.92 -2.82
CA ALA A 1093 16.50 23.47 -3.42
C ALA A 1093 16.68 24.04 -4.85
N ASN A 1094 17.81 24.67 -5.14
CA ASN A 1094 18.08 25.41 -6.40
C ASN A 1094 17.00 26.48 -6.72
N GLY A 1095 16.29 26.95 -5.69
CA GLY A 1095 15.10 27.80 -5.82
C GLY A 1095 13.86 27.10 -6.41
N ILE A 1096 13.72 25.80 -6.20
CA ILE A 1096 12.56 24.96 -6.55
C ILE A 1096 12.05 24.32 -5.24
N VAL A 1097 10.73 24.21 -5.08
CA VAL A 1097 10.13 23.61 -3.88
C VAL A 1097 10.07 22.09 -4.02
N VAL A 1098 10.67 21.36 -3.08
CA VAL A 1098 10.91 19.91 -3.11
C VAL A 1098 10.50 19.24 -1.79
N GLU A 1099 9.99 18.01 -1.85
CA GLU A 1099 9.47 17.26 -0.70
C GLU A 1099 10.50 16.28 -0.10
N ASN A 1100 10.30 15.91 1.16
CA ASN A 1100 11.07 14.94 1.92
C ASN A 1100 10.57 13.48 1.83
N SER A 1101 11.36 12.58 2.40
CA SER A 1101 11.08 11.14 2.53
C SER A 1101 10.30 10.69 3.77
N LEU A 1102 9.54 9.60 3.58
CA LEU A 1102 8.75 8.81 4.54
C LEU A 1102 9.44 8.34 5.84
N GLU A 1103 10.76 8.31 5.88
CA GLU A 1103 11.55 7.69 6.95
C GLU A 1103 11.46 8.44 8.30
N GLN A 1104 10.96 9.68 8.29
CA GLN A 1104 11.14 10.65 9.37
C GLN A 1104 10.34 10.34 10.65
N ASP A 1105 9.14 9.79 10.51
CA ASP A 1105 8.21 9.56 11.63
C ASP A 1105 8.53 8.31 12.48
N ALA A 1106 9.34 7.40 11.93
CA ALA A 1106 9.76 6.17 12.61
C ALA A 1106 10.91 6.43 13.60
N ASP A 1107 10.77 5.95 14.83
CA ASP A 1107 11.86 5.97 15.81
C ASP A 1107 12.83 4.80 15.58
N VAL A 1108 12.32 3.66 15.10
CA VAL A 1108 13.12 2.48 14.75
C VAL A 1108 12.74 1.99 13.37
N VAL A 1109 13.73 1.69 12.53
CA VAL A 1109 13.54 1.00 11.24
C VAL A 1109 14.36 -0.28 11.26
N VAL A 1110 13.69 -1.38 10.98
CA VAL A 1110 14.23 -2.74 11.02
C VAL A 1110 14.01 -3.38 9.66
N PHE A 1111 15.01 -4.07 9.13
CA PHE A 1111 14.89 -4.85 7.90
C PHE A 1111 15.13 -6.33 8.13
N LEU A 1112 14.40 -7.14 7.38
CA LEU A 1112 14.60 -8.59 7.33
C LEU A 1112 15.36 -8.96 6.06
N TYR A 1113 16.48 -9.66 6.23
CA TYR A 1113 17.28 -10.19 5.13
C TYR A 1113 17.50 -11.69 5.31
N ARG A 1114 17.45 -12.45 4.21
CA ARG A 1114 17.74 -13.90 4.19
C ARG A 1114 18.59 -14.15 2.96
N ASP A 1115 19.86 -14.47 3.17
CA ASP A 1115 20.84 -14.63 2.10
C ASP A 1115 20.43 -15.73 1.11
N GLU A 1116 19.93 -16.86 1.64
CA GLU A 1116 19.37 -18.01 0.89
C GLU A 1116 18.22 -17.70 -0.09
N LEU A 1117 17.59 -16.52 0.02
CA LEU A 1117 16.59 -16.08 -0.96
C LEU A 1117 17.25 -15.58 -2.24
N TYR A 1118 18.42 -14.94 -2.13
CA TYR A 1118 19.16 -14.34 -3.24
C TYR A 1118 20.34 -15.20 -3.71
N HIS A 1119 20.89 -16.02 -2.82
CA HIS A 1119 22.07 -16.85 -3.03
C HIS A 1119 21.74 -18.32 -2.71
N PRO A 1120 21.30 -19.13 -3.70
CA PRO A 1120 20.83 -20.49 -3.45
C PRO A 1120 21.85 -21.43 -2.81
N GLU A 1121 23.13 -21.23 -3.10
CA GLU A 1121 24.28 -21.99 -2.55
C GLU A 1121 24.83 -21.41 -1.23
N SER A 1122 24.09 -20.50 -0.58
CA SER A 1122 24.53 -19.88 0.68
C SER A 1122 24.77 -20.92 1.79
N PRO A 1123 25.88 -20.82 2.54
CA PRO A 1123 26.09 -21.63 3.74
C PRO A 1123 25.13 -21.24 4.87
N ASP A 1124 24.58 -20.02 4.87
CA ASP A 1124 23.70 -19.47 5.92
C ASP A 1124 22.21 -19.85 5.70
N ARG A 1125 21.93 -21.02 5.09
CA ARG A 1125 20.55 -21.51 4.91
C ARG A 1125 19.82 -21.69 6.25
N GLY A 1126 18.52 -21.38 6.25
CA GLY A 1126 17.70 -21.34 7.45
C GLY A 1126 18.04 -20.21 8.42
N THR A 1127 18.92 -19.27 8.05
CA THR A 1127 19.26 -18.08 8.86
C THR A 1127 18.64 -16.82 8.26
N ALA A 1128 18.17 -15.93 9.12
CA ALA A 1128 17.66 -14.62 8.78
C ALA A 1128 18.38 -13.54 9.61
N GLU A 1129 18.79 -12.47 8.95
CA GLU A 1129 19.38 -11.31 9.59
C GLU A 1129 18.31 -10.25 9.85
N VAL A 1130 18.29 -9.73 11.06
CA VAL A 1130 17.44 -8.61 11.51
C VAL A 1130 18.33 -7.38 11.63
N LEU A 1131 18.16 -6.45 10.69
CA LEU A 1131 19.02 -5.27 10.51
C LEU A 1131 18.33 -4.04 11.11
N VAL A 1132 18.80 -3.54 12.25
CA VAL A 1132 18.34 -2.27 12.82
C VAL A 1132 19.05 -1.14 12.08
N ALA A 1133 18.41 -0.62 11.03
CA ALA A 1133 18.97 0.41 10.16
C ALA A 1133 18.80 1.84 10.71
N LYS A 1134 17.82 2.06 11.59
CA LYS A 1134 17.60 3.32 12.30
C LYS A 1134 17.15 3.03 13.72
N HIS A 1135 17.69 3.78 14.68
CA HIS A 1135 17.24 3.77 16.07
C HIS A 1135 17.46 5.17 16.65
N ARG A 1136 16.39 5.87 17.04
CA ARG A 1136 16.42 7.28 17.49
C ARG A 1136 17.02 7.47 18.90
N SER A 1137 17.07 6.39 19.69
CA SER A 1137 17.35 6.41 21.13
C SER A 1137 18.39 5.36 21.57
N GLY A 1138 19.06 4.70 20.63
CA GLY A 1138 20.02 3.63 20.91
C GLY A 1138 20.82 3.23 19.67
N PRO A 1139 21.60 2.14 19.74
CA PRO A 1139 22.48 1.71 18.64
C PRO A 1139 21.70 1.12 17.46
N THR A 1140 22.29 1.26 16.27
CA THR A 1140 21.97 0.45 15.08
C THR A 1140 22.86 -0.80 15.07
N GLY A 1141 22.43 -1.86 14.37
CA GLY A 1141 23.13 -3.15 14.42
C GLY A 1141 22.45 -4.26 13.61
N MET A 1142 22.94 -5.48 13.78
CA MET A 1142 22.42 -6.68 13.12
C MET A 1142 22.37 -7.84 14.12
N ASP A 1143 21.28 -8.59 14.14
CA ASP A 1143 21.12 -9.86 14.86
C ASP A 1143 20.83 -11.01 13.88
N ARG A 1144 21.19 -12.24 14.25
CA ARG A 1144 20.94 -13.46 13.46
C ARG A 1144 19.91 -14.34 14.16
N LEU A 1145 18.83 -14.67 13.44
CA LEU A 1145 17.77 -15.57 13.87
C LEU A 1145 17.71 -16.82 12.97
N ALA A 1146 17.30 -17.94 13.54
CA ALA A 1146 16.91 -19.11 12.76
C ALA A 1146 15.48 -18.91 12.20
N PHE A 1147 15.26 -19.27 10.94
CA PHE A 1147 13.93 -19.36 10.33
C PHE A 1147 13.52 -20.83 10.18
N LEU A 1148 12.53 -21.24 10.97
CA LEU A 1148 11.96 -22.58 10.98
C LEU A 1148 10.76 -22.62 10.03
N ASP A 1149 11.01 -23.08 8.80
CA ASP A 1149 10.04 -23.15 7.71
C ASP A 1149 8.82 -24.03 8.02
N HIS A 1150 9.02 -25.20 8.64
CA HIS A 1150 7.95 -26.14 9.04
C HIS A 1150 6.92 -25.57 10.03
N TYR A 1151 7.26 -24.48 10.72
CA TYR A 1151 6.39 -23.77 11.67
C TYR A 1151 6.11 -22.32 11.25
N THR A 1152 6.66 -21.88 10.11
CA THR A 1152 6.63 -20.49 9.64
C THR A 1152 7.09 -19.50 10.72
N ARG A 1153 8.11 -19.88 11.51
CA ARG A 1153 8.49 -19.23 12.78
C ARG A 1153 9.95 -18.78 12.78
N PHE A 1154 10.24 -17.58 13.28
CA PHE A 1154 11.60 -17.16 13.62
C PHE A 1154 11.93 -17.57 15.07
N ALA A 1155 13.19 -17.93 15.30
CA ALA A 1155 13.70 -18.38 16.60
C ALA A 1155 15.11 -17.84 16.87
N ASN A 1156 15.48 -17.72 18.13
CA ASN A 1156 16.85 -17.38 18.53
C ASN A 1156 17.83 -18.46 18.05
N MET A 1157 18.99 -18.04 17.56
CA MET A 1157 20.12 -18.96 17.37
C MET A 1157 20.55 -19.55 18.72
N ALA A 1158 21.08 -20.78 18.70
CA ALA A 1158 21.73 -21.33 19.88
C ALA A 1158 22.98 -20.49 20.18
N LYS A 1159 23.23 -20.17 21.46
CA LYS A 1159 24.53 -19.62 21.86
C LYS A 1159 25.59 -20.70 21.64
N ASP A 1160 26.71 -20.32 21.02
CA ASP A 1160 27.95 -21.06 21.23
C ASP A 1160 28.23 -21.11 22.74
N ILE A 1161 28.47 -22.31 23.26
CA ILE A 1161 28.82 -22.60 24.66
C ILE A 1161 30.34 -22.72 24.76
#